data_AF-A0A2M9IG31-F1
#
_entry.id   AF-A0A2M9IG31-F1
#
_cell.length_a   1.000
_cell.length_b   1.000
_cell.length_c   1.000
_cell.angle_alpha   90.00
_cell.angle_beta   90.00
_cell.angle_gamma   90.00
#
_symmetry.space_group_name_H-M   'P 1'
#
loop_
_entity.id
_entity.type
_entity.pdbx_description
1 polymer ?
#
loop_
_entity_poly.entity_id
_entity_poly.type
_entity_poly.pdbx_seq_one_letter_code
_entity_poly.pdbx_strand_id
1 'polypeptide(L)'
;MTGMGVEVGVQAARSRALAVLRVRSRALAVALLPAALAVILLAGGSTGHLVGRGWDLARWVVGAVAVVVLLLAAGIGLVVARARPAMTPTVPIAEKSAPDLYRLVRELADRLGVPAPSAIELTPDCDSWLEDRTHPAHGPPAGQDHPHGEPDAPRGLSPARPGRTGQAPVLVIGSPFLWWMRVGELRAVLAPVVAGTGPSAHPDIAAARRFVRGLDAAVAVASAPGRPPLVRSVYAGLGWVARLMLHGCREHAALMERGVAAAAAERAQAVDYGLRIAAQEQVGLAYAGWDRLLTRVALPAWRMGRWPSRLDAGVVAALTELSRRDRLAEGFTSRLGERPACDLLEEPGAVDEAASLLAARLFHGGPAERGRNWCPVDWQEYPDEVVDRKWRTDAARLHRVLDRLGVRRSPGSAADPHGPTLARVLEHLSAQSPAAPSATSGKLRERTVLPADEPADDTRPAHDDEAHIAHHPSDEPDEQGGHGGHHGHRERPKRQKPAERDEHPEHDEHPERLERLEHPGHGEHLDHGEPPGVHTQPGEPAAPEDPLTPDENPGLGSERGAALAAGISAELAREEASEPPAGTAPTGAGQVAGTPPRSEDSLPLFPLEPHRTGRELLADHVTAMVCCAAMDTADASPGLDWLDGPALLINGERAADLSPKVLALVEDGDPVPLRNWLVDSGIRPEKPVRLV
;
A
#
# COMPACT_ATOMS: atom_id res chain seq x y z
N MET A 1 22.45 31.73 -14.16
CA MET A 1 23.35 30.57 -13.92
C MET A 1 22.67 29.22 -14.10
N THR A 2 21.36 29.07 -13.86
CA THR A 2 20.60 27.80 -13.91
C THR A 2 20.80 26.93 -15.17
N GLY A 3 20.93 27.52 -16.37
CA GLY A 3 21.09 26.74 -17.61
C GLY A 3 22.29 25.79 -17.64
N MET A 4 23.42 26.18 -17.03
CA MET A 4 24.65 25.36 -17.05
C MET A 4 24.51 24.07 -16.23
N GLY A 5 23.75 24.07 -15.13
CA GLY A 5 23.51 22.87 -14.33
C GLY A 5 22.73 21.82 -15.11
N VAL A 6 21.61 22.24 -15.73
CA VAL A 6 20.73 21.38 -16.54
C VAL A 6 21.50 20.74 -17.70
N GLU A 7 22.39 21.48 -18.36
CA GLU A 7 23.27 20.94 -19.40
C GLU A 7 24.28 19.93 -18.85
N VAL A 8 24.94 20.22 -17.72
CA VAL A 8 25.88 19.30 -17.06
C VAL A 8 25.17 18.01 -16.63
N GLY A 9 23.96 18.07 -16.07
CA GLY A 9 23.17 16.90 -15.68
C GLY A 9 22.81 16.01 -16.88
N VAL A 10 22.39 16.60 -18.00
CA VAL A 10 22.11 15.86 -19.25
C VAL A 10 23.39 15.25 -19.83
N GLN A 11 24.52 15.98 -19.82
CA GLN A 11 25.81 15.47 -20.28
C GLN A 11 26.32 14.31 -19.40
N ALA A 12 26.16 14.41 -18.08
CA ALA A 12 26.49 13.36 -17.13
C ALA A 12 25.65 12.09 -17.39
N ALA A 13 24.32 12.24 -17.52
CA ALA A 13 23.42 11.14 -17.87
C ALA A 13 23.81 10.49 -19.21
N ARG A 14 24.08 11.29 -20.25
CA ARG A 14 24.53 10.83 -21.56
C ARG A 14 25.86 10.06 -21.48
N SER A 15 26.82 10.52 -20.68
CA SER A 15 28.11 9.84 -20.51
C SER A 15 27.94 8.42 -19.96
N ARG A 16 26.99 8.24 -19.03
CA ARG A 16 26.64 6.94 -18.43
C ARG A 16 25.79 6.08 -19.37
N ALA A 17 24.89 6.67 -20.15
CA ALA A 17 24.19 5.98 -21.25
C ALA A 17 25.17 5.40 -22.28
N LEU A 18 26.17 6.17 -22.70
CA LEU A 18 27.24 5.70 -23.58
C LEU A 18 28.08 4.60 -22.91
N ALA A 19 28.28 4.63 -21.59
CA ALA A 19 28.96 3.55 -20.87
C ALA A 19 28.14 2.25 -20.84
N VAL A 20 26.81 2.31 -20.67
CA VAL A 20 25.90 1.16 -20.87
C VAL A 20 26.02 0.60 -22.29
N LEU A 21 26.01 1.46 -23.31
CA LEU A 21 26.16 1.04 -24.72
C LEU A 21 27.54 0.48 -25.05
N ARG A 22 28.60 0.80 -24.27
CA ARG A 22 29.92 0.14 -24.35
C ARG A 22 29.90 -1.31 -23.84
N VAL A 23 29.02 -1.67 -22.90
CA VAL A 23 28.84 -3.08 -22.49
C VAL A 23 28.31 -3.89 -23.68
N ARG A 24 27.31 -3.35 -24.39
CA ARG A 24 26.77 -3.95 -25.62
C ARG A 24 27.83 -4.12 -26.70
N SER A 25 28.64 -3.08 -26.99
CA SER A 25 29.67 -3.17 -28.03
C SER A 25 30.84 -4.06 -27.66
N ARG A 26 31.24 -4.13 -26.37
CA ARG A 26 32.24 -5.08 -25.87
C ARG A 26 31.77 -6.53 -26.03
N ALA A 27 30.54 -6.85 -25.67
CA ALA A 27 29.99 -8.20 -25.85
C ALA A 27 29.94 -8.62 -27.33
N LEU A 28 29.53 -7.70 -28.22
CA LEU A 28 29.53 -7.92 -29.67
C LEU A 28 30.96 -8.06 -30.23
N ALA A 29 31.93 -7.30 -29.74
CA ALA A 29 33.33 -7.43 -30.13
C ALA A 29 33.92 -8.80 -29.71
N VAL A 30 33.61 -9.28 -28.49
CA VAL A 30 34.00 -10.63 -28.03
C VAL A 30 33.39 -11.72 -28.91
N ALA A 31 32.12 -11.60 -29.30
CA ALA A 31 31.47 -12.53 -30.22
C ALA A 31 32.07 -12.52 -31.64
N LEU A 32 32.72 -11.43 -32.06
CA LEU A 32 33.41 -11.33 -33.36
C LEU A 32 34.84 -11.90 -33.34
N LEU A 33 35.47 -12.13 -32.18
CA LEU A 33 36.86 -12.61 -32.10
C LEU A 33 37.13 -13.92 -32.86
N PRO A 34 36.27 -14.96 -32.79
CA PRO A 34 36.50 -16.20 -33.54
C PRO A 34 36.39 -15.98 -35.07
N ALA A 35 35.53 -15.06 -35.50
CA ALA A 35 35.38 -14.71 -36.92
C ALA A 35 36.59 -13.92 -37.43
N ALA A 36 37.13 -13.00 -36.63
CA ALA A 36 38.40 -12.32 -36.94
C ALA A 36 39.56 -13.32 -37.06
N LEU A 37 39.65 -14.29 -36.14
CA LEU A 37 40.65 -15.36 -36.22
C LEU A 37 40.46 -16.25 -37.46
N ALA A 38 39.22 -16.61 -37.80
CA ALA A 38 38.92 -17.36 -39.03
C ALA A 38 39.39 -16.60 -40.28
N VAL A 39 39.14 -15.29 -40.38
CA VAL A 39 39.62 -14.43 -41.48
C VAL A 39 41.15 -14.40 -41.54
N ILE A 40 41.85 -14.27 -40.41
CA ILE A 40 43.32 -14.30 -40.36
C ILE A 40 43.87 -15.65 -40.86
N LEU A 41 43.28 -16.77 -40.42
CA LEU A 41 43.72 -18.10 -40.84
C LEU A 41 43.45 -18.36 -42.34
N LEU A 42 42.32 -17.87 -42.87
CA LEU A 42 42.00 -17.92 -44.30
C LEU A 42 42.96 -17.06 -45.13
N ALA A 43 43.24 -15.83 -44.69
CA ALA A 43 44.18 -14.93 -45.34
C ALA A 43 45.60 -15.53 -45.37
N GLY A 44 46.11 -16.02 -44.24
CA GLY A 44 47.42 -16.67 -44.16
C GLY A 44 47.53 -17.95 -44.98
N GLY A 45 46.42 -18.65 -45.21
CA GLY A 45 46.34 -19.75 -46.19
C GLY A 45 46.50 -19.23 -47.63
N SER A 46 45.76 -18.18 -48.00
CA SER A 46 45.80 -17.59 -49.35
C SER A 46 47.14 -16.92 -49.70
N THR A 47 47.88 -16.43 -48.70
CA THR A 47 49.23 -15.85 -48.89
C THR A 47 50.34 -16.88 -48.75
N GLY A 48 50.02 -18.18 -48.60
CA GLY A 48 51.01 -19.26 -48.53
C GLY A 48 51.77 -19.38 -47.21
N HIS A 49 51.45 -18.58 -46.19
CA HIS A 49 52.18 -18.56 -44.91
C HIS A 49 51.65 -19.58 -43.87
N LEU A 50 50.40 -20.04 -43.99
CA LEU A 50 49.74 -20.98 -43.06
C LEU A 50 49.18 -22.22 -43.81
N VAL A 51 50.06 -22.96 -44.47
CA VAL A 51 49.73 -24.09 -45.37
C VAL A 51 50.00 -25.44 -44.70
N GLY A 52 49.13 -26.42 -44.95
CA GLY A 52 49.30 -27.82 -44.52
C GLY A 52 48.17 -28.35 -43.65
N ARG A 53 48.05 -29.68 -43.58
CA ARG A 53 46.88 -30.41 -43.06
C ARG A 53 46.42 -29.98 -41.65
N GLY A 54 47.34 -29.58 -40.77
CA GLY A 54 47.02 -29.04 -39.45
C GLY A 54 46.36 -27.64 -39.51
N TRP A 55 46.86 -26.76 -40.36
CA TRP A 55 46.26 -25.43 -40.62
C TRP A 55 44.93 -25.55 -41.37
N ASP A 56 44.78 -26.56 -42.23
CA ASP A 56 43.51 -26.86 -42.89
C ASP A 56 42.44 -27.26 -41.87
N LEU A 57 42.77 -28.17 -40.95
CA LEU A 57 41.88 -28.56 -39.85
C LEU A 57 41.57 -27.36 -38.92
N ALA A 58 42.57 -26.55 -38.58
CA ALA A 58 42.38 -25.35 -37.76
C ALA A 58 41.43 -24.34 -38.42
N ARG A 59 41.55 -24.11 -39.74
CA ARG A 59 40.63 -23.25 -40.50
C ARG A 59 39.19 -23.77 -40.45
N TRP A 60 38.96 -25.07 -40.62
CA TRP A 60 37.63 -25.67 -40.51
C TRP A 60 37.04 -25.57 -39.10
N VAL A 61 37.83 -25.90 -38.07
CA VAL A 61 37.36 -25.86 -36.66
C VAL A 61 37.05 -24.42 -36.22
N VAL A 62 37.96 -23.47 -36.45
CA VAL A 62 37.75 -22.06 -36.07
C VAL A 62 36.62 -21.43 -36.89
N GLY A 63 36.49 -21.77 -38.17
CA GLY A 63 35.37 -21.33 -39.01
C GLY A 63 34.02 -21.84 -38.49
N ALA A 64 33.92 -23.12 -38.13
CA ALA A 64 32.70 -23.70 -37.55
C ALA A 64 32.35 -23.05 -36.19
N VAL A 65 33.34 -22.87 -35.30
CA VAL A 65 33.16 -22.17 -34.02
C VAL A 65 32.70 -20.72 -34.24
N ALA A 66 33.27 -20.01 -35.21
CA ALA A 66 32.85 -18.65 -35.54
C ALA A 66 31.39 -18.58 -36.00
N VAL A 67 30.96 -19.47 -36.90
CA VAL A 67 29.55 -19.53 -37.34
C VAL A 67 28.62 -19.82 -36.15
N VAL A 68 28.97 -20.77 -35.28
CA VAL A 68 28.16 -21.11 -34.08
C VAL A 68 28.08 -19.93 -33.10
N VAL A 69 29.19 -19.26 -32.80
CA VAL A 69 29.22 -18.10 -31.91
C VAL A 69 28.42 -16.92 -32.49
N LEU A 70 28.51 -16.67 -33.80
CA LEU A 70 27.73 -15.62 -34.46
C LEU A 70 26.23 -15.93 -34.46
N LEU A 71 25.83 -17.19 -34.70
CA LEU A 71 24.42 -17.60 -34.64
C LEU A 71 23.87 -17.48 -33.21
N LEU A 72 24.65 -17.85 -32.18
CA LEU A 72 24.26 -17.67 -30.78
C LEU A 72 24.16 -16.18 -30.42
N ALA A 73 25.13 -15.35 -30.81
CA ALA A 73 25.10 -13.91 -30.56
C ALA A 73 23.91 -13.22 -31.27
N ALA A 74 23.61 -13.61 -32.50
CA ALA A 74 22.44 -13.15 -33.25
C ALA A 74 21.13 -13.61 -32.58
N GLY A 75 21.06 -14.84 -32.10
CA GLY A 75 19.92 -15.36 -31.33
C GLY A 75 19.69 -14.60 -30.02
N ILE A 76 20.75 -14.36 -29.24
CA ILE A 76 20.70 -13.56 -28.01
C ILE A 76 20.23 -12.13 -28.32
N GLY A 77 20.82 -11.48 -29.33
CA GLY A 77 20.43 -10.13 -29.75
C GLY A 77 18.99 -10.05 -30.25
N LEU A 78 18.51 -11.07 -30.98
CA LEU A 78 17.13 -11.17 -31.43
C LEU A 78 16.16 -11.34 -30.25
N VAL A 79 16.47 -12.17 -29.24
CA VAL A 79 15.62 -12.29 -28.06
C VAL A 79 15.62 -10.99 -27.25
N VAL A 80 16.76 -10.35 -27.03
CA VAL A 80 16.84 -9.03 -26.34
C VAL A 80 16.03 -7.95 -27.07
N ALA A 81 15.94 -8.00 -28.41
CA ALA A 81 15.14 -7.05 -29.20
C ALA A 81 13.66 -7.42 -29.38
N ARG A 82 13.28 -8.69 -29.16
CA ARG A 82 11.91 -9.22 -29.34
C ARG A 82 11.17 -9.52 -28.05
N ALA A 83 11.88 -9.72 -26.94
CA ALA A 83 11.28 -9.89 -25.63
C ALA A 83 10.48 -8.63 -25.26
N ARG A 84 9.34 -8.81 -24.59
CA ARG A 84 8.51 -7.70 -24.09
C ARG A 84 8.98 -7.35 -22.67
N PRO A 85 9.54 -6.15 -22.43
CA PRO A 85 9.72 -5.64 -21.09
C PRO A 85 8.45 -5.74 -20.25
N ALA A 86 8.64 -5.92 -18.94
CA ALA A 86 7.57 -5.70 -17.99
C ALA A 86 7.06 -4.26 -18.14
N MET A 87 5.74 -4.12 -18.05
CA MET A 87 5.06 -2.83 -18.02
C MET A 87 4.13 -2.82 -16.81
N THR A 88 4.12 -1.69 -16.11
CA THR A 88 3.11 -1.39 -15.09
C THR A 88 1.74 -1.35 -15.77
N PRO A 89 0.76 -2.13 -15.29
CA PRO A 89 -0.65 -1.97 -15.66
C PRO A 89 -1.14 -0.57 -15.26
N THR A 90 -1.90 0.08 -16.13
CA THR A 90 -2.35 1.48 -15.97
C THR A 90 -3.73 1.69 -16.59
N VAL A 91 -4.45 2.72 -16.16
CA VAL A 91 -5.70 3.19 -16.77
C VAL A 91 -5.38 4.28 -17.81
N PRO A 92 -5.62 4.05 -19.12
CA PRO A 92 -5.33 5.05 -20.14
C PRO A 92 -6.37 6.18 -20.15
N ILE A 93 -5.93 7.43 -20.02
CA ILE A 93 -6.82 8.60 -20.04
C ILE A 93 -6.87 9.17 -21.45
N ALA A 94 -8.02 9.02 -22.12
CA ALA A 94 -8.24 9.64 -23.42
C ALA A 94 -8.33 11.17 -23.28
N GLU A 95 -7.73 11.92 -24.22
CA GLU A 95 -7.73 13.40 -24.19
C GLU A 95 -9.14 14.00 -24.12
N LYS A 96 -10.13 13.38 -24.78
CA LYS A 96 -11.55 13.74 -24.72
C LYS A 96 -12.22 13.63 -23.33
N SER A 97 -11.57 12.96 -22.38
CA SER A 97 -12.09 12.71 -21.02
C SER A 97 -11.33 13.49 -19.95
N ALA A 98 -10.28 14.22 -20.34
CA ALA A 98 -9.47 15.07 -19.46
C ALA A 98 -8.77 16.21 -20.23
N PRO A 99 -9.51 17.02 -21.03
CA PRO A 99 -8.90 18.01 -21.91
C PRO A 99 -8.15 19.09 -21.12
N ASP A 100 -8.64 19.45 -19.93
CA ASP A 100 -8.04 20.44 -19.05
C ASP A 100 -6.72 19.92 -18.43
N LEU A 101 -6.63 18.62 -18.11
CA LEU A 101 -5.38 17.97 -17.67
C LEU A 101 -4.34 17.90 -18.80
N TYR A 102 -4.76 17.49 -20.01
CA TYR A 102 -3.88 17.46 -21.18
C TYR A 102 -3.42 18.87 -21.60
N ARG A 103 -4.26 19.91 -21.40
CA ARG A 103 -3.87 21.31 -21.59
C ARG A 103 -2.82 21.73 -20.55
N LEU A 104 -3.06 21.49 -19.26
CA LEU A 104 -2.11 21.79 -18.17
C LEU A 104 -0.74 21.13 -18.39
N VAL A 105 -0.71 19.86 -18.80
CA VAL A 105 0.55 19.13 -19.04
C VAL A 105 1.31 19.66 -20.26
N ARG A 106 0.60 20.16 -21.29
CA ARG A 106 1.23 20.81 -22.46
C ARG A 106 1.77 22.20 -22.10
N GLU A 107 0.98 23.06 -21.45
CA GLU A 107 1.43 24.37 -20.94
C GLU A 107 2.65 24.24 -20.00
N LEU A 108 2.69 23.18 -19.19
CA LEU A 108 3.83 22.84 -18.33
C LEU A 108 5.06 22.41 -19.14
N ALA A 109 4.90 21.57 -20.16
CA ALA A 109 6.00 21.15 -21.03
C ALA A 109 6.59 22.33 -21.84
N ASP A 110 5.72 23.20 -22.37
CA ASP A 110 6.10 24.42 -23.09
C ASP A 110 6.88 25.39 -22.17
N ARG A 111 6.37 25.65 -20.95
CA ARG A 111 7.07 26.47 -19.94
C ARG A 111 8.43 25.89 -19.51
N LEU A 112 8.60 24.58 -19.58
CA LEU A 112 9.85 23.88 -19.27
C LEU A 112 10.81 23.76 -20.49
N GLY A 113 10.34 24.09 -21.70
CA GLY A 113 11.12 23.93 -22.93
C GLY A 113 11.43 22.48 -23.29
N VAL A 114 10.47 21.57 -23.09
CA VAL A 114 10.64 20.12 -23.30
C VAL A 114 9.50 19.53 -24.15
N PRO A 115 9.71 18.42 -24.88
CA PRO A 115 8.65 17.79 -25.66
C PRO A 115 7.54 17.26 -24.74
N ALA A 116 6.28 17.63 -25.00
CA ALA A 116 5.14 17.13 -24.24
C ALA A 116 5.05 15.59 -24.23
N PRO A 117 4.62 14.97 -23.11
CA PRO A 117 4.35 13.53 -23.05
C PRO A 117 3.37 13.08 -24.14
N SER A 118 3.53 11.85 -24.65
CA SER A 118 2.72 11.40 -25.81
C SER A 118 1.32 10.87 -25.46
N ALA A 119 1.07 10.59 -24.18
CA ALA A 119 -0.24 10.31 -23.59
C ALA A 119 -0.17 10.53 -22.07
N ILE A 120 -1.33 10.48 -21.41
CA ILE A 120 -1.48 10.43 -19.95
C ILE A 120 -2.20 9.13 -19.58
N GLU A 121 -1.68 8.44 -18.57
CA GLU A 121 -2.24 7.23 -17.99
C GLU A 121 -2.20 7.33 -16.45
N LEU A 122 -3.07 6.61 -15.74
CA LEU A 122 -3.07 6.57 -14.28
C LEU A 122 -2.62 5.22 -13.72
N THR A 123 -2.07 5.24 -12.52
CA THR A 123 -1.76 4.07 -11.68
C THR A 123 -2.36 4.28 -10.29
N PRO A 124 -2.85 3.25 -9.59
CA PRO A 124 -3.39 3.37 -8.23
C PRO A 124 -2.25 3.36 -7.19
N ASP A 125 -1.25 4.20 -7.38
CA ASP A 125 -0.10 4.37 -6.50
C ASP A 125 0.10 5.86 -6.20
N CYS A 126 0.71 6.20 -5.08
CA CYS A 126 0.99 7.59 -4.68
C CYS A 126 2.28 8.15 -5.30
N ASP A 127 2.57 7.80 -6.55
CA ASP A 127 3.82 8.08 -7.29
C ASP A 127 3.53 8.60 -8.71
N SER A 128 4.53 9.14 -9.42
CA SER A 128 4.35 9.55 -10.84
C SER A 128 5.67 9.54 -11.62
N TRP A 129 5.66 9.02 -12.86
CA TRP A 129 6.88 8.83 -13.67
C TRP A 129 6.63 8.91 -15.19
N LEU A 130 7.71 8.74 -15.96
CA LEU A 130 7.66 8.66 -17.43
C LEU A 130 7.91 7.23 -17.91
N GLU A 131 6.96 6.68 -18.67
CA GLU A 131 6.97 5.29 -19.12
C GLU A 131 7.27 5.18 -20.63
N ASP A 132 8.29 4.38 -21.00
CA ASP A 132 8.69 4.18 -22.40
C ASP A 132 7.82 3.10 -23.07
N ARG A 133 6.63 3.52 -23.53
CA ARG A 133 5.73 2.70 -24.36
C ARG A 133 6.26 2.44 -25.79
N THR A 134 7.42 2.98 -26.20
CA THR A 134 7.93 2.89 -27.59
C THR A 134 8.68 1.59 -27.92
N HIS A 135 8.94 0.71 -26.94
CA HIS A 135 9.78 -0.46 -27.14
C HIS A 135 9.23 -1.40 -28.25
N PRO A 136 10.04 -1.84 -29.24
CA PRO A 136 9.54 -2.48 -30.47
C PRO A 136 8.64 -3.70 -30.27
N ALA A 137 8.83 -4.47 -29.20
CA ALA A 137 8.05 -5.66 -28.89
C ALA A 137 6.57 -5.40 -28.55
N HIS A 138 6.17 -4.15 -28.27
CA HIS A 138 4.79 -3.73 -28.01
C HIS A 138 4.10 -3.12 -29.25
N GLY A 139 4.82 -2.95 -30.36
CA GLY A 139 4.19 -2.61 -31.63
C GLY A 139 3.26 -3.74 -32.10
N PRO A 140 2.18 -3.43 -32.85
CA PRO A 140 1.37 -4.46 -33.49
C PRO A 140 2.27 -5.32 -34.42
N PRO A 141 1.99 -6.63 -34.54
CA PRO A 141 2.79 -7.50 -35.40
C PRO A 141 2.72 -7.01 -36.85
N ALA A 142 3.88 -6.88 -37.49
CA ALA A 142 3.99 -6.44 -38.88
C ALA A 142 3.44 -7.53 -39.83
N GLY A 143 2.13 -7.51 -40.04
CA GLY A 143 1.39 -8.50 -40.83
C GLY A 143 -0.13 -8.42 -40.76
N GLN A 144 -0.71 -7.35 -40.19
CA GLN A 144 -2.17 -7.11 -40.14
C GLN A 144 -2.54 -5.70 -40.61
N ASP A 145 -1.94 -5.26 -41.73
CA ASP A 145 -2.54 -4.26 -42.61
C ASP A 145 -3.35 -5.01 -43.69
N HIS A 146 -4.48 -4.46 -44.15
CA HIS A 146 -5.51 -5.22 -44.91
C HIS A 146 -5.07 -5.72 -46.32
N PRO A 147 -5.56 -6.88 -46.79
CA PRO A 147 -5.18 -7.48 -48.07
C PRO A 147 -6.08 -7.07 -49.26
N HIS A 148 -6.01 -5.82 -49.72
CA HIS A 148 -6.75 -5.36 -50.92
C HIS A 148 -5.95 -4.40 -51.82
N GLY A 149 -5.60 -4.88 -53.04
CA GLY A 149 -4.97 -4.11 -54.14
C GLY A 149 -3.48 -3.79 -53.95
N GLU A 150 -2.60 -3.88 -54.96
CA GLU A 150 -2.67 -4.48 -56.31
C GLU A 150 -1.30 -5.16 -56.61
N PRO A 151 -1.22 -6.14 -57.54
CA PRO A 151 0.03 -6.81 -57.85
C PRO A 151 0.77 -6.17 -59.04
N ASP A 152 1.76 -5.29 -58.79
CA ASP A 152 2.99 -5.24 -59.61
C ASP A 152 4.11 -4.33 -59.05
N ALA A 153 5.27 -4.93 -58.74
CA ALA A 153 6.62 -4.34 -58.78
C ALA A 153 7.68 -5.34 -58.26
N PRO A 154 8.84 -5.52 -58.93
CA PRO A 154 9.90 -6.42 -58.45
C PRO A 154 10.68 -5.85 -57.26
N ARG A 155 11.21 -6.75 -56.41
CA ARG A 155 11.90 -6.44 -55.16
C ARG A 155 13.19 -5.60 -55.35
N GLY A 156 13.10 -4.30 -55.11
CA GLY A 156 14.24 -3.52 -54.61
C GLY A 156 14.49 -3.78 -53.12
N LEU A 157 15.72 -3.61 -52.64
CA LEU A 157 15.99 -3.58 -51.19
C LEU A 157 15.54 -2.23 -50.63
N SER A 158 14.26 -2.13 -50.26
CA SER A 158 13.75 -0.94 -49.58
C SER A 158 14.53 -0.68 -48.29
N PRO A 159 15.06 0.53 -48.06
CA PRO A 159 15.71 0.87 -46.80
C PRO A 159 14.70 0.76 -45.65
N ALA A 160 15.21 0.52 -44.43
CA ALA A 160 14.36 0.43 -43.24
C ALA A 160 13.49 1.68 -43.09
N ARG A 161 12.19 1.49 -42.80
CA ARG A 161 11.21 2.57 -42.60
C ARG A 161 11.81 3.67 -41.69
N PRO A 162 11.70 4.96 -42.04
CA PRO A 162 12.15 6.06 -41.18
C PRO A 162 11.60 5.92 -39.76
N GLY A 163 12.45 6.20 -38.77
CA GLY A 163 12.29 5.63 -37.44
C GLY A 163 11.04 6.07 -36.68
N ARG A 164 10.38 5.11 -36.01
CA ARG A 164 9.47 5.35 -34.86
C ARG A 164 10.26 5.82 -33.61
N THR A 165 11.26 6.67 -33.80
CA THR A 165 12.37 6.92 -32.84
C THR A 165 12.26 8.25 -32.10
N GLY A 166 11.10 8.90 -32.13
CA GLY A 166 10.88 10.24 -31.56
C GLY A 166 9.53 10.47 -30.87
N GLN A 167 8.76 9.43 -30.57
CA GLN A 167 7.57 9.58 -29.73
C GLN A 167 8.03 9.77 -28.27
N ALA A 168 7.56 10.84 -27.62
CA ALA A 168 7.85 11.11 -26.21
C ALA A 168 7.33 9.98 -25.31
N PRO A 169 7.93 9.75 -24.12
CA PRO A 169 7.37 8.80 -23.16
C PRO A 169 5.96 9.23 -22.73
N VAL A 170 5.22 8.28 -22.17
CA VAL A 170 3.90 8.51 -21.59
C VAL A 170 4.06 9.00 -20.15
N LEU A 171 3.22 9.94 -19.72
CA LEU A 171 3.17 10.39 -18.34
C LEU A 171 2.23 9.46 -17.56
N VAL A 172 2.78 8.74 -16.58
CA VAL A 172 1.99 7.95 -15.62
C VAL A 172 1.83 8.80 -14.36
N ILE A 173 0.58 9.07 -13.98
CA ILE A 173 0.22 9.86 -12.79
C ILE A 173 -0.42 8.94 -11.76
N GLY A 174 -0.10 9.14 -10.49
CA GLY A 174 -0.76 8.47 -9.37
C GLY A 174 -2.20 8.97 -9.24
N SER A 175 -3.20 8.10 -9.36
CA SER A 175 -4.60 8.51 -9.27
C SER A 175 -4.94 9.26 -7.97
N PRO A 176 -4.40 8.90 -6.78
CA PRO A 176 -4.72 9.62 -5.54
C PRO A 176 -4.30 11.09 -5.55
N PHE A 177 -3.26 11.45 -6.33
CA PHE A 177 -2.83 12.85 -6.48
C PHE A 177 -3.92 13.73 -7.09
N LEU A 178 -4.75 13.19 -7.98
CA LEU A 178 -5.84 13.95 -8.59
C LEU A 178 -6.93 14.29 -7.56
N TRP A 179 -7.18 13.41 -6.59
CA TRP A 179 -8.24 13.62 -5.61
C TRP A 179 -7.82 14.49 -4.42
N TRP A 180 -6.60 14.37 -3.90
CA TRP A 180 -6.18 15.19 -2.75
C TRP A 180 -5.52 16.53 -3.11
N MET A 181 -4.74 16.61 -4.21
CA MET A 181 -4.01 17.83 -4.57
C MET A 181 -4.89 18.86 -5.26
N ARG A 182 -4.52 20.13 -5.12
CA ARG A 182 -5.07 21.23 -5.93
C ARG A 182 -4.34 21.33 -7.26
N VAL A 183 -4.98 21.92 -8.26
CA VAL A 183 -4.45 22.06 -9.64
C VAL A 183 -3.04 22.67 -9.68
N GLY A 184 -2.75 23.66 -8.82
CA GLY A 184 -1.42 24.28 -8.73
C GLY A 184 -0.34 23.35 -8.14
N GLU A 185 -0.70 22.52 -7.17
CA GLU A 185 0.19 21.59 -6.47
C GLU A 185 0.53 20.38 -7.36
N LEU A 186 -0.49 19.79 -8.01
CA LEU A 186 -0.30 18.74 -9.00
C LEU A 186 0.67 19.22 -10.08
N ARG A 187 0.48 20.44 -10.60
CA ARG A 187 1.38 21.04 -11.60
C ARG A 187 2.81 21.24 -11.08
N ALA A 188 2.98 21.56 -9.80
CA ALA A 188 4.29 21.72 -9.16
C ALA A 188 5.01 20.38 -8.91
N VAL A 189 4.26 19.30 -8.61
CA VAL A 189 4.73 17.91 -8.42
C VAL A 189 5.01 17.21 -9.75
N LEU A 190 4.20 17.43 -10.78
CA LEU A 190 4.43 16.91 -12.12
C LEU A 190 5.58 17.63 -12.86
N ALA A 191 5.97 18.84 -12.44
CA ALA A 191 7.00 19.62 -13.14
C ALA A 191 8.35 18.91 -13.29
N PRO A 192 8.95 18.26 -12.26
CA PRO A 192 10.14 17.42 -12.43
C PRO A 192 9.89 16.21 -13.34
N VAL A 193 8.72 15.57 -13.28
CA VAL A 193 8.40 14.41 -14.12
C VAL A 193 8.32 14.82 -15.59
N VAL A 194 7.57 15.87 -15.90
CA VAL A 194 7.45 16.44 -17.27
C VAL A 194 8.79 16.99 -17.76
N ALA A 195 9.60 17.63 -16.91
CA ALA A 195 10.96 18.08 -17.26
C ALA A 195 11.89 16.91 -17.65
N GLY A 196 11.59 15.69 -17.20
CA GLY A 196 12.29 14.46 -17.56
C GLY A 196 12.05 13.99 -19.00
N THR A 197 11.07 14.54 -19.72
CA THR A 197 10.80 14.20 -21.14
C THR A 197 11.96 14.59 -22.05
N GLY A 198 12.56 15.78 -21.83
CA GLY A 198 13.71 16.28 -22.59
C GLY A 198 14.91 15.33 -22.56
N PRO A 199 15.45 14.96 -21.38
CA PRO A 199 16.50 13.95 -21.27
C PRO A 199 16.06 12.57 -21.81
N SER A 200 14.78 12.20 -21.63
CA SER A 200 14.25 10.92 -22.13
C SER A 200 14.16 10.83 -23.65
N ALA A 201 13.99 11.97 -24.34
CA ALA A 201 14.02 12.06 -25.80
C ALA A 201 15.44 11.96 -26.39
N HIS A 202 16.50 12.06 -25.57
CA HIS A 202 17.88 11.97 -26.05
C HIS A 202 18.19 10.55 -26.56
N PRO A 203 18.64 10.37 -27.82
CA PRO A 203 18.72 9.05 -28.47
C PRO A 203 19.63 8.06 -27.73
N ASP A 204 20.78 8.52 -27.21
CA ASP A 204 21.69 7.66 -26.44
C ASP A 204 21.05 7.13 -25.14
N ILE A 205 20.27 7.95 -24.43
CA ILE A 205 19.62 7.59 -23.15
C ILE A 205 18.45 6.63 -23.44
N ALA A 206 17.62 6.95 -24.42
CA ALA A 206 16.54 6.06 -24.85
C ALA A 206 17.06 4.71 -25.38
N ALA A 207 18.20 4.69 -26.10
CA ALA A 207 18.84 3.46 -26.55
C ALA A 207 19.43 2.64 -25.39
N ALA A 208 20.01 3.28 -24.37
CA ALA A 208 20.50 2.61 -23.17
C ALA A 208 19.35 2.01 -22.34
N ARG A 209 18.26 2.78 -22.10
CA ARG A 209 17.05 2.29 -21.41
C ARG A 209 16.41 1.09 -22.11
N ARG A 210 16.16 1.17 -23.43
CA ARG A 210 15.62 0.04 -24.21
C ARG A 210 16.53 -1.20 -24.16
N PHE A 211 17.85 -1.01 -24.16
CA PHE A 211 18.80 -2.12 -24.05
C PHE A 211 18.77 -2.80 -22.67
N VAL A 212 18.73 -2.04 -21.57
CA VAL A 212 18.60 -2.60 -20.21
C VAL A 212 17.25 -3.30 -20.03
N ARG A 213 16.15 -2.67 -20.46
CA ARG A 213 14.80 -3.25 -20.43
C ARG A 213 14.69 -4.53 -21.28
N GLY A 214 15.32 -4.57 -22.45
CA GLY A 214 15.37 -5.75 -23.32
C GLY A 214 16.22 -6.90 -22.76
N LEU A 215 17.31 -6.59 -22.03
CA LEU A 215 18.10 -7.59 -21.30
C LEU A 215 17.30 -8.20 -20.14
N ASP A 216 16.61 -7.37 -19.37
CA ASP A 216 15.74 -7.81 -18.27
C ASP A 216 14.58 -8.70 -18.79
N ALA A 217 13.91 -8.24 -19.85
CA ALA A 217 12.92 -9.02 -20.57
C ALA A 217 13.48 -10.37 -21.07
N ALA A 218 14.74 -10.42 -21.51
CA ALA A 218 15.40 -11.66 -21.90
C ALA A 218 15.71 -12.59 -20.71
N VAL A 219 15.93 -12.07 -19.50
CA VAL A 219 16.05 -12.87 -18.26
C VAL A 219 14.69 -13.45 -17.84
N ALA A 220 13.62 -12.66 -17.92
CA ALA A 220 12.25 -13.15 -17.69
C ALA A 220 11.88 -14.24 -18.71
N VAL A 221 12.11 -13.99 -20.01
CA VAL A 221 11.93 -14.98 -21.08
C VAL A 221 12.82 -16.21 -20.87
N ALA A 222 14.04 -16.09 -20.34
CA ALA A 222 14.89 -17.25 -20.03
C ALA A 222 14.38 -18.09 -18.86
N SER A 223 13.72 -17.46 -17.88
CA SER A 223 13.31 -18.09 -16.60
C SER A 223 11.94 -18.77 -16.63
N ALA A 224 11.14 -18.56 -17.68
CA ALA A 224 9.78 -19.11 -17.78
C ALA A 224 9.73 -20.66 -17.67
N PRO A 225 8.76 -21.21 -16.92
CA PRO A 225 8.62 -22.65 -16.66
C PRO A 225 8.11 -23.45 -17.88
N GLY A 226 7.89 -24.75 -17.70
CA GLY A 226 7.20 -25.61 -18.68
C GLY A 226 8.01 -26.05 -19.91
N ARG A 227 9.34 -25.90 -19.91
CA ARG A 227 10.19 -26.18 -21.08
C ARG A 227 10.92 -27.53 -21.03
N PRO A 228 11.06 -28.24 -22.17
CA PRO A 228 11.81 -29.50 -22.23
C PRO A 228 13.31 -29.29 -21.96
N PRO A 229 14.03 -30.30 -21.46
CA PRO A 229 15.35 -30.12 -20.83
C PRO A 229 16.42 -29.55 -21.76
N LEU A 230 16.47 -29.96 -23.03
CA LEU A 230 17.43 -29.43 -24.01
C LEU A 230 17.21 -27.93 -24.26
N VAL A 231 15.95 -27.52 -24.39
CA VAL A 231 15.55 -26.10 -24.55
C VAL A 231 15.84 -25.32 -23.28
N ARG A 232 15.58 -25.89 -22.10
CA ARG A 232 15.92 -25.30 -20.80
C ARG A 232 17.41 -24.98 -20.68
N SER A 233 18.31 -25.85 -21.13
CA SER A 233 19.75 -25.59 -21.14
C SER A 233 20.16 -24.42 -22.03
N VAL A 234 19.56 -24.29 -23.23
CA VAL A 234 19.83 -23.15 -24.14
C VAL A 234 19.34 -21.83 -23.52
N TYR A 235 18.13 -21.80 -22.95
CA TYR A 235 17.61 -20.63 -22.26
C TYR A 235 18.37 -20.31 -20.96
N ALA A 236 18.89 -21.30 -20.24
CA ALA A 236 19.77 -21.07 -19.09
C ALA A 236 21.07 -20.36 -19.49
N GLY A 237 21.67 -20.74 -20.63
CA GLY A 237 22.82 -20.05 -21.22
C GLY A 237 22.49 -18.59 -21.60
N LEU A 238 21.38 -18.36 -22.30
CA LEU A 238 20.88 -17.00 -22.59
C LEU A 238 20.70 -16.17 -21.31
N GLY A 239 20.01 -16.72 -20.31
CA GLY A 239 19.73 -16.05 -19.04
C GLY A 239 20.99 -15.82 -18.19
N TRP A 240 22.05 -16.60 -18.36
CA TRP A 240 23.35 -16.33 -17.75
C TRP A 240 24.04 -15.15 -18.44
N VAL A 241 24.11 -15.14 -19.78
CA VAL A 241 24.70 -14.01 -20.54
C VAL A 241 23.92 -12.71 -20.27
N ALA A 242 22.59 -12.74 -20.30
CA ALA A 242 21.76 -11.57 -20.04
C ALA A 242 21.97 -11.02 -18.61
N ARG A 243 22.05 -11.88 -17.58
CA ARG A 243 22.35 -11.47 -16.20
C ARG A 243 23.77 -10.90 -16.05
N LEU A 244 24.77 -11.48 -16.71
CA LEU A 244 26.14 -10.94 -16.73
C LEU A 244 26.19 -9.54 -17.34
N MET A 245 25.46 -9.32 -18.44
CA MET A 245 25.37 -8.02 -19.10
C MET A 245 24.60 -6.99 -18.25
N LEU A 246 23.48 -7.37 -17.62
CA LEU A 246 22.76 -6.53 -16.67
C LEU A 246 23.63 -6.11 -15.47
N HIS A 247 24.39 -7.04 -14.90
CA HIS A 247 25.31 -6.75 -13.81
C HIS A 247 26.36 -5.71 -14.21
N GLY A 248 26.96 -5.87 -15.40
CA GLY A 248 27.87 -4.88 -15.99
C GLY A 248 27.23 -3.54 -16.36
N CYS A 249 25.90 -3.46 -16.49
CA CYS A 249 25.18 -2.21 -16.74
C CYS A 249 24.64 -1.54 -15.47
N ARG A 250 24.48 -2.26 -14.34
CA ARG A 250 23.71 -1.82 -13.15
C ARG A 250 24.12 -0.45 -12.62
N GLU A 251 25.40 -0.24 -12.32
CA GLU A 251 25.90 1.03 -11.77
C GLU A 251 25.71 2.18 -12.76
N HIS A 252 26.07 1.96 -14.03
CA HIS A 252 25.97 2.99 -15.07
C HIS A 252 24.50 3.35 -15.38
N ALA A 253 23.57 2.39 -15.35
CA ALA A 253 22.14 2.66 -15.43
C ALA A 253 21.64 3.47 -14.22
N ALA A 254 21.99 3.06 -13.00
CA ALA A 254 21.58 3.77 -11.77
C ALA A 254 22.18 5.19 -11.66
N LEU A 255 23.30 5.48 -12.32
CA LEU A 255 23.88 6.82 -12.40
C LEU A 255 23.34 7.63 -13.60
N MET A 256 22.97 6.96 -14.70
CA MET A 256 22.25 7.58 -15.82
C MET A 256 20.89 8.11 -15.37
N GLU A 257 20.09 7.28 -14.68
CA GLU A 257 18.77 7.69 -14.20
C GLU A 257 18.85 8.79 -13.12
N ARG A 258 19.82 8.73 -12.21
CA ARG A 258 20.09 9.84 -11.27
C ARG A 258 20.48 11.14 -11.97
N GLY A 259 21.28 11.08 -13.04
CA GLY A 259 21.60 12.24 -13.86
C GLY A 259 20.38 12.82 -14.61
N VAL A 260 19.49 11.97 -15.10
CA VAL A 260 18.20 12.41 -15.70
C VAL A 260 17.32 13.09 -14.64
N ALA A 261 17.18 12.49 -13.46
CA ALA A 261 16.36 13.03 -12.37
C ALA A 261 16.89 14.39 -11.88
N ALA A 262 18.22 14.54 -11.71
CA ALA A 262 18.84 15.81 -11.34
C ALA A 262 18.58 16.90 -12.39
N ALA A 263 18.87 16.63 -13.67
CA ALA A 263 18.65 17.58 -14.76
C ALA A 263 17.17 17.98 -14.93
N ALA A 264 16.24 17.07 -14.59
CA ALA A 264 14.82 17.33 -14.61
C ALA A 264 14.36 18.18 -13.41
N ALA A 265 14.86 17.88 -12.20
CA ALA A 265 14.57 18.64 -10.98
C ALA A 265 15.11 20.08 -11.06
N GLU A 266 16.34 20.28 -11.55
CA GLU A 266 16.93 21.60 -11.78
C GLU A 266 16.12 22.42 -12.79
N ARG A 267 15.76 21.82 -13.94
CA ARG A 267 14.90 22.48 -14.95
C ARG A 267 13.54 22.86 -14.35
N ALA A 268 12.96 22.00 -13.51
CA ALA A 268 11.70 22.24 -12.83
C ALA A 268 11.77 23.24 -11.66
N GLN A 269 12.95 23.67 -11.23
CA GLN A 269 13.09 24.61 -10.09
C GLN A 269 12.44 25.98 -10.37
N ALA A 270 12.37 26.40 -11.64
CA ALA A 270 11.69 27.63 -12.07
C ALA A 270 10.15 27.51 -12.14
N VAL A 271 9.58 26.34 -11.81
CA VAL A 271 8.14 26.09 -11.79
C VAL A 271 7.66 25.88 -10.36
N ASP A 272 7.15 26.95 -9.76
CA ASP A 272 6.25 26.92 -8.58
C ASP A 272 6.84 26.17 -7.37
N TYR A 273 8.11 26.45 -7.10
CA TYR A 273 8.94 25.80 -6.08
C TYR A 273 8.30 25.78 -4.67
N GLY A 274 7.63 26.86 -4.25
CA GLY A 274 6.93 26.90 -2.95
C GLY A 274 5.76 25.92 -2.85
N LEU A 275 4.94 25.82 -3.91
CA LEU A 275 3.86 24.81 -3.98
C LEU A 275 4.41 23.38 -4.04
N ARG A 276 5.61 23.19 -4.61
CA ARG A 276 6.27 21.87 -4.58
C ARG A 276 6.66 21.46 -3.18
N ILE A 277 7.27 22.34 -2.38
CA ILE A 277 7.65 22.03 -0.99
C ILE A 277 6.41 21.65 -0.18
N ALA A 278 5.38 22.50 -0.18
CA ALA A 278 4.12 22.24 0.52
C ALA A 278 3.46 20.92 0.06
N ALA A 279 3.47 20.63 -1.26
CA ALA A 279 2.95 19.37 -1.76
C ALA A 279 3.79 18.15 -1.31
N GLN A 280 5.12 18.26 -1.29
CA GLN A 280 6.02 17.16 -0.88
C GLN A 280 5.95 16.86 0.62
N GLU A 281 5.81 17.88 1.47
CA GLU A 281 5.57 17.69 2.92
C GLU A 281 4.30 16.87 3.18
N GLN A 282 3.28 17.06 2.34
CA GLN A 282 1.99 16.34 2.43
C GLN A 282 2.01 14.93 1.84
N VAL A 283 3.04 14.54 1.06
CA VAL A 283 3.15 13.18 0.49
C VAL A 283 3.22 12.12 1.59
N GLY A 284 3.99 12.36 2.67
CA GLY A 284 4.11 11.39 3.77
C GLY A 284 2.77 11.12 4.48
N LEU A 285 2.01 12.19 4.77
CA LEU A 285 0.64 12.11 5.31
C LEU A 285 -0.28 11.30 4.39
N ALA A 286 -0.16 11.54 3.08
CA ALA A 286 -1.03 10.94 2.08
C ALA A 286 -0.72 9.46 1.79
N TYR A 287 0.54 9.04 1.83
CA TYR A 287 0.90 7.61 1.87
C TYR A 287 0.34 6.91 3.12
N ALA A 288 0.37 7.56 4.29
CA ALA A 288 -0.20 6.99 5.52
C ALA A 288 -1.74 6.88 5.47
N GLY A 289 -2.41 7.84 4.82
CA GLY A 289 -3.84 7.77 4.52
C GLY A 289 -4.19 6.66 3.52
N TRP A 290 -3.39 6.51 2.46
CA TRP A 290 -3.54 5.47 1.44
C TRP A 290 -3.36 4.06 2.02
N ASP A 291 -2.26 3.83 2.76
CA ASP A 291 -1.98 2.54 3.41
C ASP A 291 -3.10 2.10 4.37
N ARG A 292 -3.59 3.04 5.19
CA ARG A 292 -4.74 2.79 6.08
C ARG A 292 -6.01 2.48 5.29
N LEU A 293 -6.30 3.22 4.22
CA LEU A 293 -7.47 2.95 3.37
C LEU A 293 -7.38 1.57 2.73
N LEU A 294 -6.22 1.19 2.17
CA LEU A 294 -6.03 -0.14 1.57
C LEU A 294 -6.20 -1.25 2.62
N THR A 295 -5.53 -1.13 3.77
CA THR A 295 -5.41 -2.21 4.77
C THR A 295 -6.65 -2.32 5.67
N ARG A 296 -7.30 -1.21 6.02
CA ARG A 296 -8.45 -1.17 6.94
C ARG A 296 -9.82 -1.12 6.26
N VAL A 297 -9.88 -0.75 4.98
CA VAL A 297 -11.14 -0.52 4.26
C VAL A 297 -11.22 -1.33 2.96
N ALA A 298 -10.26 -1.20 2.04
CA ALA A 298 -10.33 -1.89 0.75
C ALA A 298 -10.18 -3.42 0.88
N LEU A 299 -9.19 -3.88 1.65
CA LEU A 299 -8.90 -5.31 1.85
C LEU A 299 -10.08 -6.11 2.46
N PRO A 300 -10.80 -5.62 3.50
CA PRO A 300 -12.03 -6.25 3.97
C PRO A 300 -13.11 -6.45 2.88
N ALA A 301 -13.31 -5.48 1.99
CA ALA A 301 -14.24 -5.62 0.87
C ALA A 301 -13.75 -6.66 -0.14
N TRP A 302 -12.47 -6.57 -0.53
CA TRP A 302 -11.86 -7.45 -1.54
C TRP A 302 -12.02 -8.94 -1.18
N ARG A 303 -11.77 -9.31 0.07
CA ARG A 303 -11.99 -10.67 0.60
C ARG A 303 -13.45 -11.18 0.56
N MET A 304 -14.44 -10.33 0.26
CA MET A 304 -15.85 -10.71 0.16
C MET A 304 -16.38 -10.77 -1.28
N GLY A 305 -15.50 -10.62 -2.27
CA GLY A 305 -15.89 -10.47 -3.67
C GLY A 305 -16.46 -9.09 -3.99
N ARG A 306 -16.05 -8.06 -3.23
CA ARG A 306 -16.51 -6.67 -3.33
C ARG A 306 -15.35 -5.71 -3.48
N TRP A 307 -15.56 -4.54 -4.06
CA TRP A 307 -14.52 -3.50 -4.12
C TRP A 307 -15.15 -2.10 -4.08
N PRO A 308 -14.57 -1.13 -3.34
CA PRO A 308 -15.11 0.23 -3.29
C PRO A 308 -15.01 0.88 -4.67
N SER A 309 -16.12 1.38 -5.22
CA SER A 309 -16.17 1.98 -6.57
C SER A 309 -15.49 3.36 -6.67
N ARG A 310 -15.06 3.93 -5.52
CA ARG A 310 -14.58 5.30 -5.37
C ARG A 310 -13.37 5.40 -4.42
N LEU A 311 -12.35 4.59 -4.67
CA LEU A 311 -11.18 4.44 -3.81
C LEU A 311 -10.37 5.74 -3.70
N ASP A 312 -10.14 6.46 -4.79
CA ASP A 312 -9.40 7.73 -4.77
C ASP A 312 -10.15 8.82 -3.98
N ALA A 313 -11.48 8.86 -4.10
CA ALA A 313 -12.32 9.73 -3.26
C ALA A 313 -12.26 9.37 -1.76
N GLY A 314 -12.13 8.08 -1.43
CA GLY A 314 -11.96 7.59 -0.07
C GLY A 314 -10.68 8.13 0.60
N VAL A 315 -9.62 8.38 -0.18
CA VAL A 315 -8.36 8.94 0.35
C VAL A 315 -8.55 10.35 0.88
N VAL A 316 -9.42 11.16 0.26
CA VAL A 316 -9.72 12.52 0.72
C VAL A 316 -10.42 12.49 2.08
N ALA A 317 -11.32 11.53 2.29
CA ALA A 317 -11.98 11.32 3.57
C ALA A 317 -11.01 10.82 4.66
N ALA A 318 -10.15 9.86 4.33
CA ALA A 318 -9.07 9.39 5.22
C ALA A 318 -8.11 10.52 5.61
N LEU A 319 -7.64 11.33 4.66
CA LEU A 319 -6.76 12.47 4.92
C LEU A 319 -7.45 13.56 5.76
N THR A 320 -8.74 13.80 5.54
CA THR A 320 -9.52 14.77 6.34
C THR A 320 -9.66 14.31 7.79
N GLU A 321 -9.86 13.01 8.03
CA GLU A 321 -9.90 12.43 9.37
C GLU A 321 -8.51 12.41 10.04
N LEU A 322 -7.44 12.11 9.28
CA LEU A 322 -6.07 12.10 9.80
C LEU A 322 -5.61 13.51 10.21
N SER A 323 -5.89 14.50 9.36
CA SER A 323 -5.66 15.93 9.66
C SER A 323 -6.46 16.41 10.87
N ARG A 324 -7.62 15.80 11.17
CA ARG A 324 -8.47 16.13 12.32
C ARG A 324 -7.91 15.55 13.63
N ARG A 325 -7.47 14.28 13.63
CA ARG A 325 -6.96 13.60 14.83
C ARG A 325 -5.61 14.12 15.26
N ASP A 326 -4.65 14.10 14.35
CA ASP A 326 -3.24 14.34 14.68
C ASP A 326 -2.89 15.83 14.67
N ARG A 327 -3.85 16.70 14.27
CA ARG A 327 -3.70 18.16 14.10
C ARG A 327 -2.58 18.58 13.13
N LEU A 328 -2.13 17.66 12.27
CA LEU A 328 -0.90 17.77 11.46
C LEU A 328 -0.89 18.86 10.37
N ALA A 329 -1.99 19.60 10.20
CA ALA A 329 -2.06 20.64 9.17
C ALA A 329 -3.00 21.79 9.54
N GLU A 330 -2.42 22.86 10.09
CA GLU A 330 -3.05 24.18 10.02
C GLU A 330 -3.32 24.52 8.54
N GLY A 331 -4.59 24.69 8.18
CA GLY A 331 -5.00 25.10 6.83
C GLY A 331 -5.36 23.98 5.83
N PHE A 332 -5.28 22.68 6.18
CA PHE A 332 -5.76 21.61 5.28
C PHE A 332 -7.27 21.76 4.97
N THR A 333 -8.07 22.14 5.96
CA THR A 333 -9.52 22.37 5.79
C THR A 333 -9.84 23.59 4.92
N SER A 334 -9.02 24.65 4.92
CA SER A 334 -9.15 25.75 3.95
C SER A 334 -8.72 25.35 2.54
N ARG A 335 -7.64 24.56 2.42
CA ARG A 335 -7.15 23.99 1.15
C ARG A 335 -8.18 23.07 0.48
N LEU A 336 -9.03 22.38 1.26
CA LEU A 336 -10.14 21.58 0.71
C LEU A 336 -11.12 22.41 -0.16
N GLY A 337 -11.22 23.73 0.05
CA GLY A 337 -12.09 24.62 -0.71
C GLY A 337 -11.53 25.14 -2.05
N GLU A 338 -10.25 24.89 -2.35
CA GLU A 338 -9.66 25.21 -3.66
C GLU A 338 -9.95 24.11 -4.70
N ARG A 339 -9.94 24.44 -6.00
CA ARG A 339 -10.22 23.49 -7.11
C ARG A 339 -9.32 22.23 -7.02
N PRO A 340 -9.86 21.03 -6.74
CA PRO A 340 -9.07 19.80 -6.73
C PRO A 340 -8.61 19.43 -8.14
N ALA A 341 -7.60 18.58 -8.24
CA ALA A 341 -7.04 18.16 -9.53
C ALA A 341 -7.97 17.20 -10.32
N CYS A 342 -8.91 16.52 -9.67
CA CYS A 342 -9.89 15.65 -10.33
C CYS A 342 -10.94 16.44 -11.14
N ASP A 343 -11.14 17.73 -10.88
CA ASP A 343 -11.92 18.65 -11.72
C ASP A 343 -11.29 18.89 -13.11
N LEU A 344 -10.08 18.37 -13.38
CA LEU A 344 -9.44 18.38 -14.70
C LEU A 344 -9.90 17.21 -15.60
N LEU A 345 -10.77 16.33 -15.06
CA LEU A 345 -11.40 15.20 -15.72
C LEU A 345 -12.88 15.54 -16.01
N GLU A 346 -13.43 15.07 -17.14
CA GLU A 346 -14.85 15.23 -17.47
C GLU A 346 -15.73 14.28 -16.63
N GLU A 347 -15.26 13.04 -16.43
CA GLU A 347 -15.96 11.98 -15.70
C GLU A 347 -15.07 11.40 -14.59
N PRO A 348 -14.67 12.19 -13.57
CA PRO A 348 -13.75 11.74 -12.52
C PRO A 348 -14.23 10.46 -11.84
N GLY A 349 -15.53 10.31 -11.63
CA GLY A 349 -16.12 9.13 -11.00
C GLY A 349 -15.96 7.82 -11.78
N ALA A 350 -15.85 7.86 -13.12
CA ALA A 350 -15.57 6.68 -13.93
C ALA A 350 -14.07 6.34 -13.97
N VAL A 351 -13.22 7.36 -13.78
CA VAL A 351 -11.76 7.22 -13.69
C VAL A 351 -11.34 6.60 -12.35
N ASP A 352 -11.91 7.06 -11.24
CA ASP A 352 -11.75 6.46 -9.89
C ASP A 352 -12.20 4.99 -9.90
N GLU A 353 -13.36 4.71 -10.50
CA GLU A 353 -13.89 3.34 -10.59
C GLU A 353 -12.97 2.41 -11.41
N ALA A 354 -12.32 2.91 -12.45
CA ALA A 354 -11.32 2.16 -13.21
C ALA A 354 -9.98 2.00 -12.44
N ALA A 355 -9.57 3.02 -11.69
CA ALA A 355 -8.36 2.99 -10.86
C ALA A 355 -8.51 2.03 -9.67
N SER A 356 -9.67 2.02 -9.00
CA SER A 356 -9.97 1.10 -7.90
C SER A 356 -10.01 -0.37 -8.33
N LEU A 357 -10.64 -0.67 -9.48
CA LEU A 357 -10.63 -2.03 -10.04
C LEU A 357 -9.20 -2.49 -10.38
N LEU A 358 -8.35 -1.56 -10.85
CA LEU A 358 -6.93 -1.83 -11.07
C LEU A 358 -6.16 -2.01 -9.75
N ALA A 359 -6.47 -1.23 -8.71
CA ALA A 359 -5.88 -1.34 -7.38
C ALA A 359 -6.13 -2.74 -6.79
N ALA A 360 -7.38 -3.21 -6.84
CA ALA A 360 -7.76 -4.52 -6.35
C ALA A 360 -7.03 -5.65 -7.10
N ARG A 361 -6.81 -5.51 -8.42
CA ARG A 361 -5.99 -6.45 -9.20
C ARG A 361 -4.52 -6.44 -8.77
N LEU A 362 -3.92 -5.27 -8.55
CA LEU A 362 -2.49 -5.14 -8.22
C LEU A 362 -2.17 -5.57 -6.77
N PHE A 363 -2.98 -5.14 -5.80
CA PHE A 363 -2.73 -5.31 -4.37
C PHE A 363 -3.40 -6.54 -3.74
N HIS A 364 -4.47 -7.07 -4.35
CA HIS A 364 -5.18 -8.28 -3.86
C HIS A 364 -5.18 -9.44 -4.87
N GLY A 365 -4.88 -9.21 -6.15
CA GLY A 365 -5.03 -10.23 -7.20
C GLY A 365 -6.47 -10.39 -7.70
N GLY A 366 -7.34 -9.41 -7.44
CA GLY A 366 -8.75 -9.43 -7.87
C GLY A 366 -8.92 -9.48 -9.40
N PRO A 367 -10.08 -9.97 -9.90
CA PRO A 367 -10.40 -10.01 -11.33
C PRO A 367 -10.22 -8.67 -12.05
N ALA A 368 -9.74 -8.74 -13.29
CA ALA A 368 -9.53 -7.56 -14.14
C ALA A 368 -10.82 -6.91 -14.67
N GLU A 369 -11.95 -7.60 -14.56
CA GLU A 369 -13.28 -7.17 -15.01
C GLU A 369 -14.32 -7.43 -13.92
N ARG A 370 -15.45 -6.71 -13.98
CA ARG A 370 -16.56 -6.86 -13.03
C ARG A 370 -17.27 -8.19 -13.27
N GLY A 371 -17.76 -8.83 -12.21
CA GLY A 371 -18.43 -10.13 -12.32
C GLY A 371 -19.47 -10.35 -11.23
N ARG A 372 -20.27 -11.42 -11.38
CA ARG A 372 -21.35 -11.78 -10.43
C ARG A 372 -20.87 -12.00 -8.99
N ASN A 373 -19.59 -12.35 -8.83
CA ASN A 373 -18.93 -12.54 -7.54
C ASN A 373 -17.81 -11.48 -7.33
N TRP A 374 -17.82 -10.39 -8.10
CA TRP A 374 -16.82 -9.32 -8.07
C TRP A 374 -17.49 -7.96 -8.36
N CYS A 375 -18.28 -7.49 -7.38
CA CYS A 375 -19.18 -6.35 -7.54
C CYS A 375 -18.60 -5.05 -6.93
N PRO A 376 -18.83 -3.89 -7.55
CA PRO A 376 -18.58 -2.61 -6.91
C PRO A 376 -19.47 -2.43 -5.66
N VAL A 377 -19.09 -1.49 -4.80
CA VAL A 377 -19.83 -1.03 -3.61
C VAL A 377 -19.63 0.48 -3.49
N ASP A 378 -20.69 1.27 -3.31
CA ASP A 378 -20.56 2.70 -2.97
C ASP A 378 -20.25 2.91 -1.48
N TRP A 379 -19.64 4.05 -1.11
CA TRP A 379 -19.36 4.37 0.29
C TRP A 379 -20.61 4.49 1.17
N GLN A 380 -21.78 4.76 0.59
CA GLN A 380 -23.07 4.74 1.30
C GLN A 380 -23.52 3.31 1.65
N GLU A 381 -23.21 2.33 0.80
CA GLU A 381 -23.59 0.93 0.94
C GLU A 381 -22.55 0.10 1.72
N TYR A 382 -21.31 0.59 1.78
CA TYR A 382 -20.16 -0.08 2.39
C TYR A 382 -20.40 -0.58 3.84
N PRO A 383 -21.04 0.18 4.76
CA PRO A 383 -21.30 -0.33 6.11
C PRO A 383 -22.19 -1.59 6.13
N ASP A 384 -23.24 -1.62 5.31
CA ASP A 384 -24.18 -2.74 5.30
C ASP A 384 -23.64 -3.93 4.47
N GLU A 385 -23.05 -3.68 3.30
CA GLU A 385 -22.57 -4.76 2.43
C GLU A 385 -21.23 -5.37 2.87
N VAL A 386 -20.39 -4.61 3.60
CA VAL A 386 -19.04 -5.04 4.00
C VAL A 386 -18.89 -5.11 5.52
N VAL A 387 -19.29 -4.09 6.29
CA VAL A 387 -19.00 -4.07 7.76
C VAL A 387 -19.89 -5.03 8.54
N ASP A 388 -21.21 -4.99 8.37
CA ASP A 388 -22.13 -5.97 8.98
C ASP A 388 -21.75 -7.41 8.57
N ARG A 389 -21.54 -7.61 7.26
CA ARG A 389 -21.16 -8.91 6.70
C ARG A 389 -19.81 -9.42 7.22
N LYS A 390 -18.83 -8.54 7.46
CA LYS A 390 -17.56 -8.90 8.14
C LYS A 390 -17.86 -9.45 9.52
N TRP A 391 -18.55 -8.66 10.34
CA TRP A 391 -18.77 -9.01 11.74
C TRP A 391 -19.59 -10.29 11.90
N ARG A 392 -20.66 -10.47 11.11
CA ARG A 392 -21.46 -11.71 11.16
C ARG A 392 -20.66 -12.94 10.70
N THR A 393 -19.74 -12.78 9.74
CA THR A 393 -18.87 -13.86 9.26
C THR A 393 -17.81 -14.26 10.29
N ASP A 394 -17.18 -13.29 10.94
CA ASP A 394 -16.19 -13.52 12.01
C ASP A 394 -16.86 -14.07 13.28
N ALA A 395 -18.04 -13.57 13.65
CA ALA A 395 -18.85 -14.13 14.72
C ALA A 395 -19.31 -15.58 14.42
N ALA A 396 -19.68 -15.88 13.17
CA ALA A 396 -19.96 -17.25 12.74
C ALA A 396 -18.72 -18.14 12.87
N ARG A 397 -17.53 -17.65 12.48
CA ARG A 397 -16.26 -18.37 12.66
C ARG A 397 -15.97 -18.65 14.13
N LEU A 398 -16.12 -17.65 15.01
CA LEU A 398 -15.92 -17.77 16.45
C LEU A 398 -16.78 -18.91 17.03
N HIS A 399 -18.07 -18.95 16.68
CA HIS A 399 -18.96 -20.02 17.11
C HIS A 399 -18.65 -21.39 16.46
N ARG A 400 -18.22 -21.45 15.19
CA ARG A 400 -17.71 -22.69 14.57
C ARG A 400 -16.49 -23.26 15.30
N VAL A 401 -15.64 -22.42 15.90
CA VAL A 401 -14.50 -22.87 16.72
C VAL A 401 -14.96 -23.32 18.10
N LEU A 402 -15.79 -22.53 18.81
CA LEU A 402 -16.34 -22.89 20.11
C LEU A 402 -17.12 -24.21 20.09
N ASP A 403 -17.85 -24.48 19.01
CA ASP A 403 -18.56 -25.74 18.80
C ASP A 403 -17.59 -26.93 18.59
N ARG A 404 -16.49 -26.74 17.84
CA ARG A 404 -15.42 -27.75 17.68
C ARG A 404 -14.65 -28.02 18.97
N LEU A 405 -14.50 -27.01 19.84
CA LEU A 405 -13.90 -27.14 21.17
C LEU A 405 -14.88 -27.75 22.21
N GLY A 406 -16.10 -28.13 21.81
CA GLY A 406 -17.08 -28.76 22.70
C GLY A 406 -17.63 -27.85 23.79
N VAL A 407 -17.46 -26.54 23.66
CA VAL A 407 -17.90 -25.56 24.66
C VAL A 407 -19.42 -25.61 24.78
N ARG A 408 -19.94 -25.98 25.96
CA ARG A 408 -21.39 -26.18 26.17
C ARG A 408 -22.19 -24.93 25.78
N ARG A 409 -23.37 -25.13 25.21
CA ARG A 409 -24.35 -24.06 24.95
C ARG A 409 -25.21 -23.91 26.20
N SER A 410 -25.35 -22.69 26.71
CA SER A 410 -25.91 -22.45 28.05
C SER A 410 -27.44 -22.68 28.06
N PRO A 411 -27.98 -23.60 28.88
CA PRO A 411 -29.38 -24.02 28.79
C PRO A 411 -30.31 -23.08 29.58
N GLY A 412 -30.66 -21.92 29.00
CA GLY A 412 -31.39 -20.89 29.76
C GLY A 412 -31.95 -19.69 28.99
N SER A 413 -32.63 -19.89 27.86
CA SER A 413 -33.50 -18.84 27.28
C SER A 413 -34.74 -19.46 26.64
N ALA A 414 -35.91 -18.84 26.86
CA ALA A 414 -37.21 -19.34 26.39
C ALA A 414 -37.57 -18.91 24.96
N ALA A 415 -36.67 -18.19 24.27
CA ALA A 415 -36.80 -17.83 22.86
C ALA A 415 -35.59 -18.39 22.09
N ASP A 416 -35.84 -19.49 21.36
CA ASP A 416 -34.89 -20.31 20.60
C ASP A 416 -33.66 -20.85 21.41
N PRO A 417 -33.73 -22.09 21.94
CA PRO A 417 -32.68 -22.70 22.76
C PRO A 417 -31.33 -22.98 22.06
N HIS A 418 -31.16 -22.60 20.80
CA HIS A 418 -30.04 -23.09 19.95
C HIS A 418 -29.20 -21.99 19.28
N GLY A 419 -29.57 -20.71 19.42
CA GLY A 419 -28.84 -19.61 18.79
C GLY A 419 -27.43 -19.32 19.35
N PRO A 420 -26.56 -18.66 18.57
CA PRO A 420 -25.28 -18.15 19.04
C PRO A 420 -25.48 -16.90 19.92
N THR A 421 -24.87 -16.84 21.09
CA THR A 421 -25.05 -15.75 22.06
C THR A 421 -23.70 -15.20 22.53
N LEU A 422 -23.61 -13.89 22.73
CA LEU A 422 -22.40 -13.24 23.27
C LEU A 422 -22.12 -13.73 24.70
N ALA A 423 -23.16 -14.00 25.49
CA ALA A 423 -23.04 -14.56 26.83
C ALA A 423 -22.22 -15.87 26.87
N ARG A 424 -22.34 -16.74 25.86
CA ARG A 424 -21.54 -17.98 25.75
C ARG A 424 -20.05 -17.70 25.51
N VAL A 425 -19.72 -16.64 24.77
CA VAL A 425 -18.33 -16.20 24.55
C VAL A 425 -17.74 -15.64 25.84
N LEU A 426 -18.49 -14.74 26.52
CA LEU A 426 -18.11 -14.19 27.82
C LEU A 426 -17.89 -15.30 28.86
N GLU A 427 -18.84 -16.24 28.98
CA GLU A 427 -18.77 -17.38 29.91
C GLU A 427 -17.55 -18.27 29.65
N HIS A 428 -17.22 -18.56 28.38
CA HIS A 428 -16.08 -19.42 28.05
C HIS A 428 -14.73 -18.81 28.44
N LEU A 429 -14.55 -17.51 28.15
CA LEU A 429 -13.31 -16.77 28.41
C LEU A 429 -13.14 -16.42 29.90
N SER A 430 -14.22 -16.04 30.59
CA SER A 430 -14.14 -15.68 32.02
C SER A 430 -14.22 -16.85 33.00
N ALA A 431 -14.62 -18.04 32.55
CA ALA A 431 -14.73 -19.20 33.43
C ALA A 431 -13.34 -19.73 33.80
N GLN A 432 -12.98 -19.65 35.07
CA GLN A 432 -11.81 -20.36 35.61
C GLN A 432 -11.96 -21.87 35.42
N SER A 433 -10.85 -22.61 35.36
CA SER A 433 -10.91 -24.07 35.40
C SER A 433 -11.19 -24.53 36.83
N PRO A 434 -12.16 -25.44 37.06
CA PRO A 434 -12.34 -26.01 38.39
C PRO A 434 -11.05 -26.77 38.75
N ALA A 435 -10.35 -26.30 39.77
CA ALA A 435 -9.11 -26.93 40.22
C ALA A 435 -9.35 -28.42 40.48
N ALA A 436 -8.48 -29.27 39.95
CA ALA A 436 -8.53 -30.70 40.25
C ALA A 436 -8.53 -30.88 41.78
N PRO A 437 -9.45 -31.67 42.36
CA PRO A 437 -9.62 -31.73 43.80
C PRO A 437 -8.33 -32.22 44.44
N SER A 438 -7.72 -31.35 45.25
CA SER A 438 -6.46 -31.61 45.94
C SER A 438 -6.49 -32.97 46.61
N ALA A 439 -5.55 -33.84 46.25
CA ALA A 439 -5.51 -35.21 46.76
C ALA A 439 -5.14 -35.21 48.25
N THR A 440 -6.14 -35.06 49.11
CA THR A 440 -5.99 -35.13 50.57
C THR A 440 -5.36 -36.47 50.95
N SER A 441 -4.06 -36.42 51.27
CA SER A 441 -3.26 -37.59 51.62
C SER A 441 -3.68 -38.11 53.00
N GLY A 442 -4.71 -38.94 53.01
CA GLY A 442 -5.32 -39.48 54.23
C GLY A 442 -4.36 -40.39 54.99
N LYS A 443 -3.76 -39.89 56.07
CA LYS A 443 -3.16 -40.74 57.11
C LYS A 443 -4.23 -41.25 58.07
N LEU A 444 -3.98 -42.46 58.57
CA LEU A 444 -4.97 -43.40 59.06
C LEU A 444 -5.07 -43.40 60.60
N ARG A 445 -6.32 -43.36 61.12
CA ARG A 445 -6.77 -43.79 62.47
C ARG A 445 -5.99 -43.32 63.72
N GLU A 446 -6.75 -42.78 64.67
CA GLU A 446 -7.04 -43.52 65.92
C GLU A 446 -8.54 -43.35 66.24
N ARG A 447 -9.07 -44.04 67.26
CA ARG A 447 -10.51 -44.22 67.52
C ARG A 447 -10.72 -44.51 69.01
N THR A 448 -11.45 -43.63 69.71
CA THR A 448 -11.86 -43.77 71.12
C THR A 448 -13.38 -43.50 71.26
N VAL A 449 -13.98 -43.78 72.42
CA VAL A 449 -15.40 -44.14 72.58
C VAL A 449 -16.25 -43.06 73.32
N LEU A 450 -17.57 -43.15 73.11
CA LEU A 450 -18.75 -42.50 73.74
C LEU A 450 -18.77 -42.55 75.31
N PRO A 451 -19.73 -41.93 76.07
CA PRO A 451 -21.06 -41.37 75.69
C PRO A 451 -21.57 -40.07 76.42
N ALA A 452 -22.81 -39.64 76.09
CA ALA A 452 -23.81 -38.85 76.88
C ALA A 452 -23.47 -37.37 77.23
N ASP A 453 -24.40 -36.42 77.52
CA ASP A 453 -25.82 -36.44 78.02
C ASP A 453 -26.76 -35.39 77.32
N GLU A 454 -28.04 -35.31 77.73
CA GLU A 454 -29.10 -34.35 77.30
C GLU A 454 -29.42 -33.24 78.39
N PRO A 455 -30.61 -32.59 78.51
CA PRO A 455 -31.00 -31.31 77.87
C PRO A 455 -31.52 -30.19 78.86
N ALA A 456 -32.44 -29.29 78.40
CA ALA A 456 -33.25 -28.25 79.11
C ALA A 456 -32.64 -26.83 79.32
N ASP A 457 -33.33 -25.68 79.56
CA ASP A 457 -34.69 -25.10 79.26
C ASP A 457 -34.82 -23.71 80.01
N ASP A 458 -35.45 -22.57 79.62
CA ASP A 458 -36.02 -22.01 78.36
C ASP A 458 -35.32 -20.66 77.99
N THR A 459 -35.64 -19.41 78.40
CA THR A 459 -36.70 -18.82 79.26
C THR A 459 -37.03 -17.36 78.85
N ARG A 460 -38.29 -16.89 78.99
CA ARG A 460 -38.81 -15.48 78.83
C ARG A 460 -39.64 -15.04 80.08
N PRO A 461 -40.33 -13.87 80.21
CA PRO A 461 -40.54 -12.67 79.34
C PRO A 461 -40.44 -11.28 80.07
N ALA A 462 -40.93 -10.21 79.41
CA ALA A 462 -41.31 -8.86 79.94
C ALA A 462 -40.16 -7.90 80.37
N HIS A 463 -40.33 -6.57 80.45
CA HIS A 463 -41.54 -5.69 80.44
C HIS A 463 -41.34 -4.38 79.63
N ASP A 464 -42.27 -3.41 79.76
CA ASP A 464 -42.55 -2.29 78.84
C ASP A 464 -42.09 -0.88 79.35
N ASP A 465 -42.82 0.19 78.97
CA ASP A 465 -42.68 1.65 79.23
C ASP A 465 -41.71 2.40 78.25
N GLU A 466 -42.16 3.24 77.30
CA GLU A 466 -42.82 4.58 77.39
C GLU A 466 -42.06 5.54 78.34
N ALA A 467 -41.53 6.71 77.95
CA ALA A 467 -42.16 7.88 77.30
C ALA A 467 -41.05 8.94 76.90
N HIS A 468 -41.23 10.15 76.32
CA HIS A 468 -42.36 10.94 75.79
C HIS A 468 -41.85 12.17 74.94
N ILE A 469 -42.75 12.77 74.13
CA ILE A 469 -43.06 14.22 73.88
C ILE A 469 -41.98 15.31 74.18
N ALA A 470 -41.68 16.36 73.38
CA ALA A 470 -42.41 17.11 72.31
C ALA A 470 -41.44 17.67 71.20
N HIS A 471 -41.80 18.44 70.16
CA HIS A 471 -43.03 19.18 69.81
C HIS A 471 -43.18 19.37 68.27
N HIS A 472 -44.38 19.77 67.81
CA HIS A 472 -44.80 20.14 66.43
C HIS A 472 -45.07 21.68 66.41
N PRO A 473 -45.56 22.35 65.32
CA PRO A 473 -45.71 21.94 63.91
C PRO A 473 -45.17 22.97 62.89
N SER A 474 -45.50 22.77 61.60
CA SER A 474 -45.42 23.70 60.47
C SER A 474 -46.70 24.54 60.30
N ASP A 475 -46.62 25.69 59.62
CA ASP A 475 -47.77 26.39 58.99
C ASP A 475 -47.33 27.14 57.71
N GLU A 476 -48.22 27.17 56.70
CA GLU A 476 -48.25 28.05 55.51
C GLU A 476 -49.45 29.04 55.70
N PRO A 477 -49.55 30.25 55.07
CA PRO A 477 -49.90 30.34 53.63
C PRO A 477 -49.61 31.66 52.83
N ASP A 478 -49.80 31.55 51.51
CA ASP A 478 -50.49 32.46 50.56
C ASP A 478 -50.13 33.95 50.22
N GLU A 479 -50.14 34.16 48.89
CA GLU A 479 -50.77 35.24 48.07
C GLU A 479 -50.18 36.68 47.87
N GLN A 480 -49.93 36.96 46.58
CA GLN A 480 -50.20 38.17 45.76
C GLN A 480 -49.49 39.54 45.95
N GLY A 481 -48.96 40.05 44.81
CA GLY A 481 -49.28 41.41 44.32
C GLY A 481 -48.11 42.34 43.90
N GLY A 482 -48.14 42.88 42.66
CA GLY A 482 -47.29 44.02 42.26
C GLY A 482 -47.01 44.16 40.75
N HIS A 483 -47.21 45.35 40.15
CA HIS A 483 -47.06 45.59 38.70
C HIS A 483 -46.57 47.02 38.36
N GLY A 484 -45.77 47.18 37.29
CA GLY A 484 -45.29 48.46 36.71
C GLY A 484 -43.83 48.86 37.02
N GLY A 485 -43.13 49.69 36.23
CA GLY A 485 -43.46 50.19 34.89
C GLY A 485 -42.57 51.35 34.33
N HIS A 486 -42.08 51.18 33.08
CA HIS A 486 -41.79 52.20 32.04
C HIS A 486 -40.47 53.04 31.93
N HIS A 487 -40.13 53.36 30.67
CA HIS A 487 -39.11 54.28 30.08
C HIS A 487 -37.59 53.96 30.20
N GLY A 488 -36.71 54.26 29.21
CA GLY A 488 -36.89 54.94 27.90
C GLY A 488 -35.69 54.89 26.90
N HIS A 489 -35.81 55.62 25.77
CA HIS A 489 -34.91 55.73 24.56
C HIS A 489 -33.44 56.20 24.82
N ARG A 490 -32.45 56.30 23.88
CA ARG A 490 -32.32 56.49 22.37
C ARG A 490 -30.86 56.10 21.92
N GLU A 491 -30.26 56.21 20.70
CA GLU A 491 -30.58 56.66 19.31
C GLU A 491 -29.76 55.85 18.24
N ARG A 492 -28.72 56.41 17.55
CA ARG A 492 -28.00 55.87 16.36
C ARG A 492 -26.73 56.67 15.96
N PRO A 493 -25.76 56.06 15.22
CA PRO A 493 -24.85 56.78 14.28
C PRO A 493 -25.17 56.61 12.76
N LYS A 494 -24.19 56.87 11.85
CA LYS A 494 -24.32 56.95 10.35
C LYS A 494 -23.05 56.51 9.55
N ARG A 495 -23.15 56.43 8.21
CA ARG A 495 -22.08 56.16 7.20
C ARG A 495 -21.28 57.43 6.80
N GLN A 496 -20.05 57.28 6.28
CA GLN A 496 -19.56 58.01 5.07
C GLN A 496 -18.24 57.46 4.44
N LYS A 497 -17.85 58.03 3.28
CA LYS A 497 -16.73 57.74 2.32
C LYS A 497 -16.59 59.01 1.42
N PRO A 498 -15.63 59.17 0.47
CA PRO A 498 -14.21 58.77 0.35
C PRO A 498 -13.28 60.00 0.06
N ALA A 499 -11.98 59.80 -0.27
CA ALA A 499 -11.14 60.74 -1.04
C ALA A 499 -9.85 60.07 -1.59
N GLU A 500 -9.21 60.66 -2.60
CA GLU A 500 -7.99 60.19 -3.30
C GLU A 500 -6.87 61.24 -3.26
N ARG A 501 -5.59 60.81 -3.36
CA ARG A 501 -4.53 61.55 -4.10
C ARG A 501 -3.25 60.72 -4.28
N ASP A 502 -2.68 60.79 -5.48
CA ASP A 502 -1.29 60.40 -5.77
C ASP A 502 -0.31 61.53 -5.42
N GLU A 503 0.97 61.19 -5.22
CA GLU A 503 2.15 61.90 -5.77
C GLU A 503 3.47 61.12 -5.46
N HIS A 504 4.43 61.20 -6.39
CA HIS A 504 5.83 60.72 -6.36
C HIS A 504 6.69 61.92 -6.85
N PRO A 505 8.02 62.07 -6.59
CA PRO A 505 9.03 61.12 -7.10
C PRO A 505 10.45 61.09 -6.43
N GLU A 506 11.35 60.26 -7.00
CA GLU A 506 12.81 60.45 -7.26
C GLU A 506 13.93 60.53 -6.17
N HIS A 507 15.07 59.86 -6.48
CA HIS A 507 16.53 60.14 -6.29
C HIS A 507 17.09 60.77 -4.97
N ASP A 508 18.30 60.46 -4.46
CA ASP A 508 19.32 59.39 -4.70
C ASP A 508 20.06 59.11 -3.33
N GLU A 509 21.34 58.76 -3.09
CA GLU A 509 22.62 58.64 -3.82
C GLU A 509 23.40 57.36 -3.39
N HIS A 510 24.60 57.12 -3.95
CA HIS A 510 25.61 56.13 -3.49
C HIS A 510 27.03 56.74 -3.62
N PRO A 511 27.98 56.45 -2.71
CA PRO A 511 29.30 56.00 -3.21
C PRO A 511 30.11 55.04 -2.29
N GLU A 512 31.01 54.28 -2.92
CA GLU A 512 32.42 53.92 -2.60
C GLU A 512 32.92 53.69 -1.13
N ARG A 513 33.98 52.88 -0.82
CA ARG A 513 34.80 51.86 -1.54
C ARG A 513 35.97 51.41 -0.64
N LEU A 514 36.43 50.15 -0.75
CA LEU A 514 37.86 49.74 -0.69
C LEU A 514 38.03 48.24 -1.05
N GLU A 515 39.27 47.78 -1.26
CA GLU A 515 39.59 46.57 -2.05
C GLU A 515 40.59 45.60 -1.37
N ARG A 516 40.63 44.33 -1.86
CA ARG A 516 41.73 43.33 -1.73
C ARG A 516 41.97 42.74 -0.30
N LEU A 517 42.61 41.58 -0.09
CA LEU A 517 43.52 40.74 -0.91
C LEU A 517 43.21 39.22 -0.84
N GLU A 518 43.43 38.52 -1.96
CA GLU A 518 44.19 37.26 -2.19
C GLU A 518 43.97 35.93 -1.38
N HIS A 519 44.07 34.83 -2.14
CA HIS A 519 44.34 33.42 -1.75
C HIS A 519 45.80 33.07 -2.19
N PRO A 520 46.42 31.87 -1.95
CA PRO A 520 45.90 30.58 -1.43
C PRO A 520 46.82 29.86 -0.39
N GLY A 521 46.51 28.61 0.00
CA GLY A 521 47.56 27.66 0.47
C GLY A 521 47.11 26.47 1.34
N HIS A 522 47.44 25.24 0.90
CA HIS A 522 47.22 23.91 1.50
C HIS A 522 47.30 23.70 3.03
N GLY A 523 46.63 22.64 3.51
CA GLY A 523 46.97 21.93 4.75
C GLY A 523 45.92 20.88 5.17
N GLU A 524 46.23 19.59 5.05
CA GLU A 524 45.46 18.52 5.70
C GLU A 524 45.88 18.39 7.17
N HIS A 525 44.93 18.21 8.09
CA HIS A 525 45.08 17.22 9.19
C HIS A 525 43.74 16.95 9.88
N LEU A 526 43.64 15.75 10.48
CA LEU A 526 42.47 15.25 11.20
C LEU A 526 42.47 15.71 12.67
N ASP A 527 41.28 15.89 13.25
CA ASP A 527 40.95 15.28 14.55
C ASP A 527 39.42 15.07 14.70
N HIS A 528 39.01 14.12 15.55
CA HIS A 528 37.61 13.78 15.84
C HIS A 528 37.29 14.01 17.32
N GLY A 529 36.27 14.82 17.61
CA GLY A 529 35.73 15.01 18.97
C GLY A 529 34.43 14.23 19.19
N GLU A 530 34.49 13.11 19.90
CA GLU A 530 33.33 12.30 20.30
C GLU A 530 33.02 12.47 21.81
N PRO A 531 31.74 12.56 22.25
CA PRO A 531 31.40 12.65 23.66
C PRO A 531 31.57 11.31 24.41
N PRO A 532 31.75 11.33 25.75
CA PRO A 532 32.38 10.21 26.46
C PRO A 532 31.44 9.04 26.81
N GLY A 533 31.90 7.82 26.53
CA GLY A 533 31.40 6.60 27.16
C GLY A 533 32.13 6.29 28.48
N VAL A 534 31.43 5.67 29.45
CA VAL A 534 32.01 5.27 30.74
C VAL A 534 32.48 3.81 30.68
N HIS A 535 33.73 3.56 31.07
CA HIS A 535 34.32 2.21 31.09
C HIS A 535 33.96 1.39 32.33
N THR A 536 33.82 0.08 32.14
CA THR A 536 34.15 -0.96 33.14
C THR A 536 34.83 -2.13 32.41
N GLN A 537 35.81 -2.80 33.05
CA GLN A 537 36.63 -3.86 32.44
C GLN A 537 36.02 -5.28 32.61
N PRO A 538 36.38 -6.24 31.74
CA PRO A 538 35.88 -7.62 31.81
C PRO A 538 36.62 -8.47 32.87
N GLY A 539 35.92 -9.47 33.41
CA GLY A 539 36.45 -10.53 34.28
C GLY A 539 35.91 -11.92 33.87
N GLU A 540 36.58 -12.98 34.32
CA GLU A 540 36.35 -14.36 33.89
C GLU A 540 35.08 -15.04 34.48
N PRO A 541 34.59 -16.14 33.87
CA PRO A 541 33.22 -16.62 34.09
C PRO A 541 33.01 -17.41 35.40
N ALA A 542 31.86 -17.17 36.03
CA ALA A 542 31.30 -18.00 37.11
C ALA A 542 30.26 -19.01 36.58
N ALA A 543 29.91 -19.99 37.42
CA ALA A 543 28.95 -21.05 37.11
C ALA A 543 27.50 -20.52 37.00
N PRO A 544 26.59 -21.23 36.31
CA PRO A 544 25.17 -20.85 36.26
C PRO A 544 24.53 -20.95 37.65
N GLU A 545 23.98 -19.84 38.13
CA GLU A 545 23.04 -19.82 39.25
C GLU A 545 21.63 -20.16 38.75
N ASP A 546 20.84 -20.84 39.56
CA ASP A 546 19.48 -21.27 39.18
C ASP A 546 18.56 -20.06 38.91
N PRO A 547 17.63 -20.15 37.93
CA PRO A 547 16.67 -19.08 37.70
C PRO A 547 15.76 -18.89 38.92
N LEU A 548 15.83 -17.71 39.53
CA LEU A 548 14.75 -17.21 40.39
C LEU A 548 13.47 -17.19 39.56
N THR A 549 12.51 -18.04 39.93
CA THR A 549 11.24 -18.18 39.23
C THR A 549 10.48 -16.85 39.23
N PRO A 550 10.04 -16.34 38.08
CA PRO A 550 8.96 -15.36 38.06
C PRO A 550 7.74 -15.98 38.74
N ASP A 551 7.14 -15.29 39.71
CA ASP A 551 5.81 -15.63 40.23
C ASP A 551 4.74 -15.12 39.24
N GLU A 552 4.89 -15.52 37.98
CA GLU A 552 3.93 -15.31 36.92
C GLU A 552 3.14 -16.61 36.77
N ASN A 553 1.98 -16.64 37.43
CA ASN A 553 0.96 -17.67 37.24
C ASN A 553 -0.05 -17.12 36.20
N PRO A 554 0.17 -17.28 34.88
CA PRO A 554 -0.71 -16.72 33.86
C PRO A 554 -2.13 -17.29 34.06
N GLY A 555 -3.09 -16.41 34.29
CA GLY A 555 -4.45 -16.81 34.65
C GLY A 555 -5.05 -17.78 33.62
N LEU A 556 -5.70 -18.85 34.07
CA LEU A 556 -6.19 -19.95 33.22
C LEU A 556 -7.22 -19.55 32.15
N GLY A 557 -7.72 -18.30 32.16
CA GLY A 557 -8.44 -17.70 31.04
C GLY A 557 -7.56 -17.58 29.78
N SER A 558 -6.27 -17.27 29.96
CA SER A 558 -5.29 -17.18 28.87
C SER A 558 -5.07 -18.49 28.13
N GLU A 559 -5.12 -19.65 28.80
CA GLU A 559 -5.05 -20.96 28.13
C GLU A 559 -6.24 -21.21 27.21
N ARG A 560 -7.44 -20.83 27.65
CA ARG A 560 -8.67 -20.98 26.84
C ARG A 560 -8.71 -19.97 25.70
N GLY A 561 -8.29 -18.73 25.96
CA GLY A 561 -8.05 -17.72 24.95
C GLY A 561 -7.05 -18.22 23.89
N ALA A 562 -5.92 -18.80 24.30
CA ALA A 562 -4.91 -19.36 23.40
C ALA A 562 -5.44 -20.55 22.57
N ALA A 563 -6.22 -21.45 23.17
CA ALA A 563 -6.84 -22.57 22.45
C ALA A 563 -7.88 -22.08 21.41
N LEU A 564 -8.68 -21.08 21.76
CA LEU A 564 -9.67 -20.47 20.87
C LEU A 564 -8.99 -19.67 19.74
N ALA A 565 -7.96 -18.89 20.06
CA ALA A 565 -7.10 -18.19 19.11
C ALA A 565 -6.45 -19.14 18.11
N ALA A 566 -5.83 -20.22 18.58
CA ALA A 566 -5.25 -21.26 17.72
C ALA A 566 -6.31 -21.91 16.81
N GLY A 567 -7.51 -22.16 17.34
CA GLY A 567 -8.64 -22.68 16.56
C GLY A 567 -9.19 -21.73 15.49
N ILE A 568 -9.11 -20.41 15.72
CA ILE A 568 -9.42 -19.35 14.75
C ILE A 568 -8.35 -19.28 13.67
N SER A 569 -7.06 -19.17 14.04
CA SER A 569 -5.94 -19.16 13.08
C SER A 569 -5.93 -20.42 12.21
N ALA A 570 -6.22 -21.58 12.80
CA ALA A 570 -6.33 -22.85 12.07
C ALA A 570 -7.62 -22.98 11.23
N GLU A 571 -8.62 -22.10 11.36
CA GLU A 571 -9.72 -21.96 10.39
C GLU A 571 -9.33 -21.03 9.25
N LEU A 572 -8.76 -19.85 9.57
CA LEU A 572 -8.33 -18.86 8.57
C LEU A 572 -7.32 -19.48 7.59
N ALA A 573 -6.29 -20.18 8.10
CA ALA A 573 -5.31 -20.88 7.26
C ALA A 573 -5.91 -22.04 6.42
N ARG A 574 -7.10 -22.55 6.79
CA ARG A 574 -7.83 -23.54 5.97
C ARG A 574 -8.72 -22.89 4.92
N GLU A 575 -9.29 -21.73 5.19
CA GLU A 575 -10.04 -20.96 4.20
C GLU A 575 -9.08 -20.36 3.16
N GLU A 576 -7.96 -19.77 3.57
CA GLU A 576 -6.87 -19.28 2.69
C GLU A 576 -6.28 -20.42 1.81
N ALA A 577 -6.10 -21.62 2.36
CA ALA A 577 -5.68 -22.79 1.59
C ALA A 577 -6.81 -23.44 0.75
N SER A 578 -8.05 -22.98 0.87
CA SER A 578 -9.21 -23.43 0.08
C SER A 578 -9.63 -22.43 -0.99
N GLU A 579 -9.20 -21.17 -0.90
CA GLU A 579 -9.35 -20.21 -1.99
C GLU A 579 -8.49 -20.67 -3.19
N PRO A 580 -9.09 -20.89 -4.38
CA PRO A 580 -8.30 -21.20 -5.56
C PRO A 580 -7.48 -19.97 -5.97
N PRO A 581 -6.23 -20.11 -6.44
CA PRO A 581 -5.43 -18.98 -6.88
C PRO A 581 -6.16 -18.24 -8.00
N ALA A 582 -6.36 -16.93 -7.78
CA ALA A 582 -7.11 -16.04 -8.66
C ALA A 582 -6.44 -15.97 -10.05
N GLY A 583 -7.01 -16.70 -11.01
CA GLY A 583 -6.44 -16.87 -12.35
C GLY A 583 -6.83 -18.19 -13.04
N THR A 584 -7.24 -19.22 -12.30
CA THR A 584 -7.62 -20.52 -12.89
C THR A 584 -9.05 -20.51 -13.46
N ALA A 585 -9.26 -19.80 -14.58
CA ALA A 585 -10.51 -19.85 -15.33
C ALA A 585 -10.80 -21.28 -15.86
N PRO A 586 -12.06 -21.75 -15.86
CA PRO A 586 -12.39 -23.07 -16.37
C PRO A 586 -12.15 -23.17 -17.87
N THR A 587 -11.56 -24.28 -18.32
CA THR A 587 -11.04 -24.47 -19.70
C THR A 587 -12.14 -24.71 -20.75
N GLY A 588 -13.02 -23.72 -20.94
CA GLY A 588 -14.02 -23.69 -22.02
C GLY A 588 -13.38 -23.52 -23.39
N ALA A 589 -13.84 -24.29 -24.38
CA ALA A 589 -13.24 -24.32 -25.71
C ALA A 589 -13.54 -23.05 -26.53
N GLY A 590 -12.50 -22.33 -26.96
CA GLY A 590 -12.64 -21.11 -27.75
C GLY A 590 -11.31 -20.41 -28.09
N GLN A 591 -10.39 -21.10 -28.76
CA GLN A 591 -9.08 -20.52 -29.10
C GLN A 591 -9.19 -19.42 -30.17
N VAL A 592 -9.13 -18.15 -29.75
CA VAL A 592 -8.78 -17.02 -30.62
C VAL A 592 -7.32 -16.65 -30.36
N ALA A 593 -6.43 -16.95 -31.30
CA ALA A 593 -5.00 -16.72 -31.13
C ALA A 593 -4.63 -15.25 -31.37
N GLY A 594 -4.08 -14.57 -30.34
CA GLY A 594 -3.60 -13.19 -30.46
C GLY A 594 -2.84 -12.68 -29.23
N THR A 595 -3.29 -13.02 -28.03
CA THR A 595 -2.69 -12.57 -26.76
C THR A 595 -2.02 -13.74 -26.05
N PRO A 596 -0.69 -13.75 -25.87
CA PRO A 596 -0.06 -14.64 -24.90
C PRO A 596 -0.43 -14.14 -23.48
N PRO A 597 -0.94 -14.99 -22.57
CA PRO A 597 -1.18 -14.57 -21.21
C PRO A 597 0.12 -14.12 -20.56
N ARG A 598 0.06 -13.01 -19.83
CA ARG A 598 0.99 -12.72 -18.73
C ARG A 598 0.77 -13.80 -17.67
N SER A 599 1.80 -14.19 -16.93
CA SER A 599 1.59 -14.92 -15.67
C SER A 599 0.81 -14.00 -14.73
N GLU A 600 -0.49 -14.25 -14.60
CA GLU A 600 -1.35 -13.62 -13.59
C GLU A 600 -1.09 -14.27 -12.23
N ASP A 601 -0.57 -15.50 -12.25
CA ASP A 601 0.18 -16.28 -11.24
C ASP A 601 1.39 -15.56 -10.59
N SER A 602 1.38 -14.23 -10.54
CA SER A 602 2.37 -13.37 -9.87
C SER A 602 1.73 -12.13 -9.23
N LEU A 603 0.41 -12.17 -8.98
CA LEU A 603 -0.35 -11.19 -8.21
C LEU A 603 -0.90 -11.88 -6.94
N PRO A 604 -1.07 -11.17 -5.80
CA PRO A 604 -0.76 -9.75 -5.58
C PRO A 604 0.76 -9.46 -5.59
N LEU A 605 1.14 -8.22 -5.92
CA LEU A 605 2.56 -7.80 -5.94
C LEU A 605 3.12 -7.56 -4.52
N PHE A 606 2.25 -7.25 -3.56
CA PHE A 606 2.60 -6.94 -2.18
C PHE A 606 1.59 -7.62 -1.23
N PRO A 607 2.03 -8.36 -0.20
CA PRO A 607 1.13 -8.80 0.86
C PRO A 607 0.73 -7.59 1.72
N LEU A 608 -0.55 -7.25 1.72
CA LEU A 608 -1.10 -6.11 2.47
C LEU A 608 -1.17 -6.33 3.99
N GLU A 609 -0.97 -7.55 4.47
CA GLU A 609 -1.11 -7.86 5.89
C GLU A 609 0.25 -8.11 6.58
N PRO A 610 0.55 -7.39 7.68
CA PRO A 610 1.55 -7.87 8.63
C PRO A 610 1.00 -9.12 9.35
N HIS A 611 1.90 -10.01 9.79
CA HIS A 611 1.52 -11.20 10.55
C HIS A 611 0.88 -10.80 11.90
N ARG A 612 -0.44 -10.97 12.00
CA ARG A 612 -1.19 -10.78 13.25
C ARG A 612 -0.90 -11.89 14.24
N THR A 613 -0.88 -11.60 15.54
CA THR A 613 -0.87 -12.68 16.56
C THR A 613 -2.24 -13.34 16.68
N GLY A 614 -2.29 -14.58 17.17
CA GLY A 614 -3.56 -15.27 17.46
C GLY A 614 -4.45 -14.52 18.46
N ARG A 615 -3.85 -13.70 19.34
CA ARG A 615 -4.56 -12.90 20.34
C ARG A 615 -5.28 -11.71 19.70
N GLU A 616 -4.63 -11.01 18.76
CA GLU A 616 -5.27 -9.98 17.93
C GLU A 616 -6.43 -10.57 17.12
N LEU A 617 -6.23 -11.74 16.50
CA LEU A 617 -7.30 -12.43 15.78
C LEU A 617 -8.47 -12.78 16.69
N LEU A 618 -8.23 -13.25 17.92
CA LEU A 618 -9.30 -13.48 18.88
C LEU A 618 -10.02 -12.17 19.28
N ALA A 619 -9.28 -11.09 19.54
CA ALA A 619 -9.86 -9.79 19.86
C ALA A 619 -10.72 -9.22 18.72
N ASP A 620 -10.28 -9.35 17.46
CA ASP A 620 -11.07 -9.01 16.26
C ASP A 620 -12.41 -9.78 16.23
N HIS A 621 -12.38 -11.08 16.54
CA HIS A 621 -13.55 -11.97 16.49
C HIS A 621 -14.52 -11.76 17.66
N VAL A 622 -14.01 -11.47 18.87
CA VAL A 622 -14.84 -11.08 20.02
C VAL A 622 -15.47 -9.71 19.78
N THR A 623 -14.71 -8.75 19.23
CA THR A 623 -15.24 -7.42 18.84
C THR A 623 -16.37 -7.57 17.81
N ALA A 624 -16.18 -8.40 16.78
CA ALA A 624 -17.22 -8.72 15.80
C ALA A 624 -18.51 -9.27 16.44
N MET A 625 -18.39 -10.21 17.38
CA MET A 625 -19.55 -10.76 18.10
C MET A 625 -20.25 -9.72 18.98
N VAL A 626 -19.49 -8.80 19.60
CA VAL A 626 -20.06 -7.67 20.36
C VAL A 626 -20.82 -6.72 19.43
N CYS A 627 -20.26 -6.35 18.28
CA CYS A 627 -20.94 -5.51 17.29
C CYS A 627 -22.24 -6.16 16.79
N CYS A 628 -22.24 -7.45 16.44
CA CYS A 628 -23.47 -8.14 16.03
C CYS A 628 -24.52 -8.18 17.15
N ALA A 629 -24.13 -8.40 18.40
CA ALA A 629 -25.05 -8.34 19.54
C ALA A 629 -25.59 -6.92 19.77
N ALA A 630 -24.79 -5.86 19.51
CA ALA A 630 -25.26 -4.49 19.59
C ALA A 630 -26.31 -4.17 18.51
N MET A 631 -26.03 -4.51 17.25
CA MET A 631 -26.95 -4.28 16.14
C MET A 631 -28.28 -5.04 16.31
N ASP A 632 -28.22 -6.32 16.70
CA ASP A 632 -29.42 -7.14 16.85
C ASP A 632 -30.22 -6.86 18.14
N THR A 633 -29.72 -6.05 19.09
CA THR A 633 -30.37 -5.88 20.41
C THR A 633 -30.49 -4.47 20.98
N ALA A 634 -29.73 -3.49 20.48
CA ALA A 634 -29.63 -2.12 21.02
C ALA A 634 -29.75 -1.02 19.95
N ASP A 635 -30.28 -1.33 18.76
CA ASP A 635 -30.48 -0.41 17.63
C ASP A 635 -29.19 0.29 17.16
N ALA A 636 -28.05 -0.37 17.36
CA ALA A 636 -26.76 0.06 16.84
C ALA A 636 -26.66 -0.22 15.33
N SER A 637 -25.87 0.57 14.59
CA SER A 637 -25.65 0.39 13.16
C SER A 637 -24.18 0.18 12.81
N PRO A 638 -23.87 -0.49 11.68
CA PRO A 638 -22.51 -0.52 11.15
C PRO A 638 -22.12 0.87 10.64
N GLY A 639 -20.83 1.17 10.70
CA GLY A 639 -20.24 2.42 10.22
C GLY A 639 -18.81 2.23 9.74
N LEU A 640 -18.28 3.28 9.10
CA LEU A 640 -16.92 3.31 8.57
C LEU A 640 -16.10 4.42 9.24
N ASP A 641 -14.99 4.02 9.83
CA ASP A 641 -13.88 4.88 10.23
C ASP A 641 -12.77 4.78 9.16
N TRP A 642 -12.39 5.91 8.57
CA TRP A 642 -11.44 5.92 7.45
C TRP A 642 -10.00 5.57 7.81
N LEU A 643 -9.66 5.50 9.11
CA LEU A 643 -8.31 5.22 9.59
C LEU A 643 -8.19 3.92 10.37
N ASP A 644 -9.28 3.50 11.02
CA ASP A 644 -9.36 2.27 11.84
C ASP A 644 -10.18 1.16 11.16
N GLY A 645 -11.06 1.50 10.21
CA GLY A 645 -11.88 0.57 9.43
C GLY A 645 -13.31 0.41 9.97
N PRO A 646 -13.83 -0.83 10.11
CA PRO A 646 -15.14 -1.11 10.69
C PRO A 646 -15.37 -0.44 12.06
N ALA A 647 -16.43 0.36 12.19
CA ALA A 647 -16.76 1.07 13.43
C ALA A 647 -18.25 0.90 13.80
N LEU A 648 -18.54 0.72 15.08
CA LEU A 648 -19.91 0.58 15.60
C LEU A 648 -20.48 1.97 15.93
N LEU A 649 -21.72 2.23 15.49
CA LEU A 649 -22.46 3.46 15.82
C LEU A 649 -23.61 3.12 16.77
N ILE A 650 -23.74 3.88 17.87
CA ILE A 650 -24.83 3.75 18.86
C ILE A 650 -25.48 5.13 18.98
N ASN A 651 -26.79 5.22 18.77
CA ASN A 651 -27.52 6.51 18.64
C ASN A 651 -26.95 7.46 17.55
N GLY A 652 -26.21 6.92 16.57
CA GLY A 652 -25.50 7.69 15.55
C GLY A 652 -24.09 8.17 15.93
N GLU A 653 -23.66 7.99 17.18
CA GLU A 653 -22.30 8.32 17.63
C GLU A 653 -21.38 7.09 17.61
N ARG A 654 -20.09 7.29 17.31
CA ARG A 654 -19.09 6.20 17.26
C ARG A 654 -18.83 5.66 18.67
N ALA A 655 -19.04 4.36 18.86
CA ALA A 655 -18.70 3.67 20.10
C ALA A 655 -17.18 3.72 20.36
N ALA A 656 -16.76 4.63 21.26
CA ALA A 656 -15.41 4.67 21.78
C ALA A 656 -15.15 3.51 22.76
N ASP A 657 -13.88 3.30 23.12
CA ASP A 657 -13.42 2.45 24.23
C ASP A 657 -13.80 0.96 24.20
N LEU A 658 -14.39 0.44 23.13
CA LEU A 658 -14.68 -1.00 22.99
C LEU A 658 -13.40 -1.85 23.00
N SER A 659 -12.39 -1.45 22.22
CA SER A 659 -11.14 -2.21 22.06
C SER A 659 -10.41 -2.56 23.37
N PRO A 660 -10.13 -1.62 24.30
CA PRO A 660 -9.49 -1.98 25.58
C PRO A 660 -10.36 -2.88 26.48
N LYS A 661 -11.71 -2.79 26.38
CA LYS A 661 -12.63 -3.65 27.14
C LYS A 661 -12.65 -5.08 26.60
N VAL A 662 -12.53 -5.26 25.29
CA VAL A 662 -12.34 -6.58 24.67
C VAL A 662 -10.94 -7.13 24.98
N LEU A 663 -9.91 -6.27 25.01
CA LEU A 663 -8.55 -6.68 25.31
C LEU A 663 -8.43 -7.27 26.73
N ALA A 664 -8.99 -6.62 27.76
CA ALA A 664 -9.02 -7.14 29.13
C ALA A 664 -9.67 -8.54 29.23
N LEU A 665 -10.71 -8.81 28.44
CA LEU A 665 -11.34 -10.14 28.37
C LEU A 665 -10.48 -11.19 27.64
N VAL A 666 -9.63 -10.77 26.69
CA VAL A 666 -8.81 -11.67 25.86
C VAL A 666 -7.42 -11.92 26.45
N GLU A 667 -6.87 -10.95 27.19
CA GLU A 667 -5.56 -11.06 27.84
C GLU A 667 -5.70 -11.55 29.29
N ASP A 668 -6.47 -10.85 30.14
CA ASP A 668 -6.61 -11.16 31.56
C ASP A 668 -7.75 -12.16 31.87
N GLY A 669 -8.69 -12.31 30.93
CA GLY A 669 -9.93 -13.07 31.14
C GLY A 669 -11.01 -12.30 31.90
N ASP A 670 -10.82 -11.00 32.17
CA ASP A 670 -11.76 -10.18 32.95
C ASP A 670 -12.96 -9.72 32.09
N PRO A 671 -14.19 -10.16 32.38
CA PRO A 671 -15.36 -9.72 31.64
C PRO A 671 -15.96 -8.42 32.19
N VAL A 672 -15.54 -7.90 33.35
CA VAL A 672 -16.22 -6.78 34.04
C VAL A 672 -16.20 -5.47 33.22
N PRO A 673 -15.07 -5.02 32.63
CA PRO A 673 -15.03 -3.77 31.86
C PRO A 673 -15.96 -3.81 30.63
N LEU A 674 -16.13 -4.98 30.03
CA LEU A 674 -17.01 -5.20 28.88
C LEU A 674 -18.47 -5.40 29.31
N ARG A 675 -18.75 -6.16 30.38
CA ARG A 675 -20.11 -6.37 30.91
C ARG A 675 -20.77 -5.07 31.36
N ASN A 676 -20.03 -4.19 32.02
CA ASN A 676 -20.55 -2.89 32.44
C ASN A 676 -20.93 -2.06 31.21
N TRP A 677 -20.02 -1.92 30.24
CA TRP A 677 -20.28 -1.18 29.00
C TRP A 677 -21.43 -1.77 28.16
N LEU A 678 -21.61 -3.10 28.13
CA LEU A 678 -22.76 -3.74 27.48
C LEU A 678 -24.08 -3.32 28.16
N VAL A 679 -24.12 -3.26 29.49
CA VAL A 679 -25.29 -2.81 30.27
C VAL A 679 -25.56 -1.32 30.04
N ASP A 680 -24.52 -0.48 30.12
CA ASP A 680 -24.62 0.97 29.90
C ASP A 680 -25.11 1.29 28.47
N SER A 681 -24.72 0.48 27.49
CA SER A 681 -25.13 0.57 26.08
C SER A 681 -26.47 -0.14 25.79
N GLY A 682 -27.14 -0.72 26.79
CA GLY A 682 -28.41 -1.45 26.66
C GLY A 682 -28.34 -2.82 25.96
N ILE A 683 -27.15 -3.25 25.54
CA ILE A 683 -26.89 -4.46 24.74
C ILE A 683 -27.22 -5.72 25.56
N ARG A 684 -27.88 -6.70 24.93
CA ARG A 684 -28.36 -7.92 25.57
C ARG A 684 -27.57 -9.16 25.17
N PRO A 685 -26.48 -9.52 25.89
CA PRO A 685 -25.60 -10.63 25.51
C PRO A 685 -26.30 -12.01 25.58
N GLU A 686 -27.42 -12.11 26.27
CA GLU A 686 -28.24 -13.33 26.42
C GLU A 686 -29.12 -13.65 25.20
N LYS A 687 -29.38 -12.67 24.32
CA LYS A 687 -30.21 -12.87 23.12
C LYS A 687 -29.42 -13.59 22.01
N PRO A 688 -30.10 -14.42 21.19
CA PRO A 688 -29.48 -15.03 20.02
C PRO A 688 -29.19 -13.97 18.94
N VAL A 689 -27.99 -14.05 18.38
CA VAL A 689 -27.49 -13.17 17.31
C VAL A 689 -27.72 -13.84 15.95
N ARG A 690 -28.10 -13.06 14.93
CA ARG A 690 -28.27 -13.51 13.55
C ARG A 690 -26.90 -13.55 12.86
N LEU A 691 -26.49 -14.73 12.43
CA LEU A 691 -25.22 -14.95 11.73
C LEU A 691 -25.47 -15.40 10.28
N VAL A 692 -24.41 -15.39 9.46
CA VAL A 692 -24.41 -15.75 8.02
C VAL A 692 -24.14 -17.24 7.83
#